data_AF-A0A087RNS1-F1
#
_entry.id   AF-A0A087RNS1-F1
#
_cell.length_a   1.000
_cell.length_b   1.000
_cell.length_c   1.000
_cell.angle_alpha   90.00
_cell.angle_beta   90.00
_cell.angle_gamma   90.00
#
_symmetry.space_group_name_H-M   'P 1'
#
loop_
_entity.id
_entity.type
_entity.pdbx_description
1 polymer ?
#
loop_
_entity_poly.entity_id
_entity_poly.type
_entity_poly.pdbx_seq_one_letter_code
_entity_poly.pdbx_strand_id
1 'polypeptide(L)'
;MKQYLLGFLLLLTLTIGMAPNGVFANEAIDSDGDGVPNAVDFCPHLLEDYDPQYGNNIDGCPADFVPWYDADFDGIQDHIDSCPTVKETYNKFQDTDGCPDLSPDGAKNIADSDGDGYPDYLDLCPTQPETFNGIDDTDGCPDNEFSLLDRDQDGISDSKDSCPLEPETYNFYQDTDGCPDSVDTAASVYEFPDTDGDGIDDRWDQCLNEPENYNGFQDEDGCIDILGADPNGIVDSDYDTIPDDVDACPLERENFNKFQDEDGCPDVLDLVISGDADGDGLLNAFDDCPYAPENYNKFQDTDGCPDLISDNRYSYDSDGDGIIDNLDWCPNQPENYNGFQDTDGCPDSSVSTLDSDLDGIPNVSDSCPFEPETYNQFQDTDGCPDSVDGVLSGYTFPDSDGDGIEDRWDACIDEPENFNGFLDEDGCPDTPGISKSALLDSDYDGIPDEMDLCPTIGERYNGFQDEDGCPDTVPYVSTGDADFDGVKDNVDQCPQSRETYNKFQDLDGCPDSLADGLSTYDSDGDGIVDNLDLCPTQPETYNGFQDTDGCPDSSVSTLDSDLDGIIDISDACPLEPETYNYYQDEDGCPDSIGTVTSSYSFPDADGDGIDDRWDSCLDEQENFNGYLDWDGCPDELAAASTTPTRFDSDGDGFYDSIDSCPTNPETWNKYNDDDGCPDIAPEQQRFVHDDDLDDIINDEDLCPLDPEDFDGDRDTDGCPDN
;
A
#
# COMPACT_ATOMS: atom_id res chain seq x y z
N MET A 1 -61.63 58.86 37.05
CA MET A 1 -61.16 57.54 36.56
C MET A 1 -59.68 57.71 36.26
N LYS A 2 -58.82 57.28 37.19
CA LYS A 2 -58.04 56.01 37.18
C LYS A 2 -56.85 56.13 36.20
N GLN A 3 -55.62 56.32 36.71
CA GLN A 3 -54.61 55.26 37.03
C GLN A 3 -54.13 54.57 35.73
N TYR A 4 -52.87 54.52 35.28
CA TYR A 4 -51.51 54.47 35.87
C TYR A 4 -50.54 55.17 34.85
N LEU A 5 -49.55 56.04 35.13
CA LEU A 5 -48.41 56.10 36.07
C LEU A 5 -47.19 55.24 35.67
N LEU A 6 -46.08 55.93 35.34
CA LEU A 6 -44.65 55.54 35.28
C LEU A 6 -44.21 54.58 34.14
N GLY A 7 -43.16 54.84 33.36
CA GLY A 7 -42.07 55.82 33.49
C GLY A 7 -41.44 56.11 32.13
N PHE A 8 -41.92 57.18 31.47
CA PHE A 8 -41.39 57.72 30.23
C PHE A 8 -40.63 59.04 30.48
N LEU A 9 -40.06 59.21 31.68
CA LEU A 9 -39.54 60.50 32.15
C LEU A 9 -38.28 60.33 33.01
N LEU A 10 -37.27 59.68 32.45
CA LEU A 10 -35.92 59.62 33.02
C LEU A 10 -34.83 59.76 31.94
N LEU A 11 -35.14 60.55 30.90
CA LEU A 11 -34.24 60.87 29.80
C LEU A 11 -34.21 62.40 29.62
N LEU A 12 -33.61 63.10 30.58
CA LEU A 12 -32.94 64.41 30.47
C LEU A 12 -32.79 65.04 31.87
N THR A 13 -31.62 64.89 32.50
CA THR A 13 -30.94 65.98 33.26
C THR A 13 -29.53 65.56 33.67
N LEU A 14 -28.58 66.49 33.48
CA LEU A 14 -27.22 66.62 34.06
C LEU A 14 -26.09 65.97 33.25
N THR A 15 -25.49 66.62 32.24
CA THR A 15 -24.54 67.77 32.22
C THR A 15 -23.15 67.52 32.82
N ILE A 16 -22.14 67.58 31.93
CA ILE A 16 -20.81 68.19 32.09
C ILE A 16 -19.78 67.44 32.97
N GLY A 17 -18.80 66.84 32.26
CA GLY A 17 -17.37 66.91 32.57
C GLY A 17 -16.81 65.95 33.62
N MET A 18 -15.88 65.07 33.22
CA MET A 18 -14.58 64.83 33.86
C MET A 18 -13.81 63.72 33.13
N ALA A 19 -12.60 64.09 32.67
CA ALA A 19 -11.33 63.35 32.50
C ALA A 19 -11.29 61.91 31.91
N PRO A 20 -10.25 61.60 31.10
CA PRO A 20 -9.94 60.24 30.71
C PRO A 20 -9.32 59.52 31.91
N ASN A 21 -9.98 58.50 32.43
CA ASN A 21 -9.26 57.47 33.17
C ASN A 21 -8.81 56.46 32.12
N GLY A 22 -7.53 56.54 31.77
CA GLY A 22 -6.84 55.43 31.14
C GLY A 22 -6.95 54.24 32.09
N VAL A 23 -7.81 53.30 31.72
CA VAL A 23 -7.57 51.92 32.08
C VAL A 23 -6.69 51.43 30.94
N PHE A 24 -5.42 51.19 31.25
CA PHE A 24 -4.58 50.37 30.39
C PHE A 24 -5.33 49.05 30.23
N ALA A 25 -5.95 48.85 29.06
CA ALA A 25 -6.18 47.51 28.59
C ALA A 25 -4.77 46.91 28.52
N ASN A 26 -4.55 45.84 29.28
CA ASN A 26 -3.50 44.91 28.94
C ASN A 26 -3.91 44.42 27.55
N GLU A 27 -3.32 44.98 26.49
CA GLU A 27 -3.41 44.36 25.17
C GLU A 27 -2.81 42.97 25.39
N ALA A 28 -3.68 41.98 25.31
CA ALA A 28 -3.25 40.61 25.34
C ALA A 28 -2.50 40.44 24.01
N ILE A 29 -1.17 40.36 24.11
CA ILE A 29 -0.31 40.12 22.96
C ILE A 29 -0.75 38.76 22.43
N ASP A 30 -0.95 38.70 21.13
CA ASP A 30 -1.35 37.56 20.31
C ASP A 30 -0.35 37.63 19.14
N SER A 31 0.64 36.74 19.21
CA SER A 31 1.92 36.86 18.49
C SER A 31 1.88 36.22 17.11
N ASP A 32 1.12 35.15 16.94
CA ASP A 32 0.82 34.46 15.67
C ASP A 32 -0.48 34.96 15.01
N GLY A 33 -1.36 35.63 15.77
CA GLY A 33 -2.54 36.32 15.26
C GLY A 33 -3.75 35.41 15.08
N ASP A 34 -3.78 34.27 15.76
CA ASP A 34 -4.85 33.28 15.67
C ASP A 34 -6.10 33.62 16.51
N GLY A 35 -5.99 34.64 17.38
CA GLY A 35 -7.06 35.12 18.25
C GLY A 35 -7.00 34.61 19.69
N VAL A 36 -6.04 33.76 20.04
CA VAL A 36 -5.72 33.30 21.38
C VAL A 36 -4.56 34.15 21.93
N PRO A 37 -4.72 34.85 23.07
CA PRO A 37 -3.61 35.65 23.56
C PRO A 37 -2.52 34.83 24.24
N ASN A 38 -1.23 35.14 23.99
CA ASN A 38 -0.01 34.50 24.50
C ASN A 38 -0.01 34.07 25.99
N ALA A 39 -0.85 34.68 26.82
CA ALA A 39 -0.95 34.37 28.26
C ALA A 39 -1.81 33.13 28.57
N VAL A 40 -2.63 32.70 27.61
CA VAL A 40 -3.53 31.54 27.69
C VAL A 40 -3.36 30.61 26.48
N ASP A 41 -2.39 30.93 25.64
CA ASP A 41 -2.02 30.26 24.42
C ASP A 41 -0.84 29.33 24.76
N PHE A 42 -1.00 28.05 24.46
CA PHE A 42 0.01 27.02 24.69
C PHE A 42 1.07 27.00 23.59
N CYS A 43 0.78 27.54 22.40
CA CYS A 43 1.71 27.70 21.29
C CYS A 43 1.73 29.15 20.77
N PRO A 44 2.26 30.13 21.54
CA PRO A 44 2.15 31.58 21.26
C PRO A 44 2.81 32.12 19.99
N HIS A 45 3.30 31.24 19.13
CA HIS A 45 3.97 31.54 17.88
C HIS A 45 3.46 30.69 16.72
N LEU A 46 2.45 29.84 16.94
CA LEU A 46 1.91 28.89 15.98
C LEU A 46 0.41 29.08 15.86
N LEU A 47 -0.11 29.15 14.63
CA LEU A 47 -1.53 29.42 14.40
C LEU A 47 -2.40 28.23 14.82
N GLU A 48 -3.36 28.45 15.71
CA GLU A 48 -4.51 27.57 15.91
C GLU A 48 -5.24 27.31 14.58
N ASP A 49 -5.44 26.04 14.25
CA ASP A 49 -6.09 25.56 13.02
C ASP A 49 -7.62 25.42 13.15
N TYR A 50 -8.15 25.53 14.38
CA TYR A 50 -9.58 25.43 14.71
C TYR A 50 -10.22 24.16 14.13
N ASP A 51 -9.51 23.02 14.14
CA ASP A 51 -10.00 21.78 13.54
C ASP A 51 -11.26 21.24 14.28
N PRO A 52 -12.43 21.19 13.61
CA PRO A 52 -13.65 20.65 14.21
C PRO A 52 -13.60 19.15 14.52
N GLN A 53 -12.67 18.41 13.92
CA GLN A 53 -12.58 16.94 13.99
C GLN A 53 -12.02 16.45 15.34
N TYR A 54 -11.10 17.21 15.96
CA TYR A 54 -10.45 16.86 17.24
C TYR A 54 -10.98 17.63 18.45
N GLY A 55 -12.01 18.46 18.23
CA GLY A 55 -12.76 19.16 19.28
C GLY A 55 -12.43 20.65 19.35
N ASN A 56 -13.40 21.46 19.78
CA ASN A 56 -13.23 22.92 19.92
C ASN A 56 -12.38 23.30 21.16
N ASN A 57 -11.27 22.59 21.40
CA ASN A 57 -10.34 22.94 22.46
C ASN A 57 -9.43 24.05 21.95
N ILE A 58 -9.82 25.29 22.20
CA ILE A 58 -9.03 26.47 21.82
C ILE A 58 -7.96 26.64 22.92
N ASP A 59 -6.84 25.96 22.76
CA ASP A 59 -5.66 26.09 23.62
C ASP A 59 -4.52 26.88 22.97
N GLY A 60 -4.70 27.35 21.73
CA GLY A 60 -3.72 28.15 20.99
C GLY A 60 -2.70 27.29 20.24
N CYS A 61 -2.95 25.98 20.09
CA CYS A 61 -2.11 25.06 19.33
C CYS A 61 -2.94 24.39 18.23
N PRO A 62 -2.34 23.97 17.10
CA PRO A 62 -3.00 23.09 16.13
C PRO A 62 -3.52 21.81 16.78
N ALA A 63 -4.70 21.34 16.38
CA ALA A 63 -5.36 20.21 17.06
C ALA A 63 -4.66 18.84 16.86
N ASP A 64 -3.74 18.75 15.89
CA ASP A 64 -2.84 17.60 15.66
C ASP A 64 -1.58 17.64 16.55
N PHE A 65 -1.52 18.56 17.52
CA PHE A 65 -0.39 18.71 18.43
C PHE A 65 -0.37 17.61 19.52
N VAL A 66 0.60 16.70 19.41
CA VAL A 66 0.83 15.59 20.36
C VAL A 66 2.04 15.91 21.27
N PRO A 67 1.85 16.27 22.57
CA PRO A 67 2.90 16.90 23.39
C PRO A 67 4.10 16.04 23.84
N TRP A 68 4.22 14.78 23.39
CA TRP A 68 5.28 13.87 23.85
C TRP A 68 6.34 13.53 22.80
N TYR A 69 6.24 14.16 21.62
CA TYR A 69 7.17 14.01 20.49
C TYR A 69 7.76 15.36 20.05
N ASP A 70 8.04 16.26 20.98
CA ASP A 70 8.80 17.51 20.75
C ASP A 70 9.91 17.53 21.82
N ALA A 71 11.05 16.95 21.47
CA ALA A 71 12.10 16.62 22.42
C ALA A 71 12.88 17.85 22.92
N ASP A 72 12.84 18.98 22.23
CA ASP A 72 13.49 20.23 22.63
C ASP A 72 12.53 21.38 23.00
N PHE A 73 11.23 21.10 22.93
CA PHE A 73 10.11 21.94 23.34
C PHE A 73 10.04 23.26 22.57
N ASP A 74 10.42 23.27 21.29
CA ASP A 74 10.34 24.46 20.45
C ASP A 74 8.97 24.67 19.79
N GLY A 75 8.07 23.69 19.84
CA GLY A 75 6.73 23.77 19.28
C GLY A 75 6.58 23.18 17.87
N ILE A 76 7.63 22.56 17.33
CA ILE A 76 7.62 21.76 16.10
C ILE A 76 7.77 20.28 16.49
N GLN A 77 7.02 19.37 15.87
CA GLN A 77 7.06 17.96 16.25
C GLN A 77 8.31 17.27 15.69
N ASP A 78 8.93 16.34 16.43
CA ASP A 78 10.16 15.63 16.07
C ASP A 78 10.14 15.01 14.65
N HIS A 79 8.97 14.65 14.12
CA HIS A 79 8.84 14.04 12.79
C HIS A 79 8.77 15.05 11.62
N ILE A 80 8.52 16.33 11.91
CA ILE A 80 8.59 17.47 10.98
C ILE A 80 9.74 18.43 11.32
N ASP A 81 10.34 18.26 12.50
CA ASP A 81 11.52 18.97 12.98
C ASP A 81 12.79 18.38 12.34
N SER A 82 13.55 19.23 11.64
CA SER A 82 14.83 18.86 11.04
C SER A 82 15.97 18.81 12.06
N CYS A 83 15.75 19.35 13.27
CA CYS A 83 16.64 19.34 14.42
C CYS A 83 15.91 18.93 15.73
N PRO A 84 15.37 17.68 15.86
CA PRO A 84 14.51 17.22 16.97
C PRO A 84 15.07 17.30 18.40
N THR A 85 16.30 17.79 18.58
CA THR A 85 16.98 17.86 19.88
C THR A 85 17.58 19.23 20.15
N VAL A 86 17.44 20.18 19.22
CA VAL A 86 18.07 21.48 19.26
C VAL A 86 17.04 22.57 18.99
N LYS A 87 16.49 23.08 20.09
CA LYS A 87 15.44 24.09 20.11
C LYS A 87 15.62 25.21 19.07
N GLU A 88 14.64 25.40 18.21
CA GLU A 88 14.53 26.54 17.31
C GLU A 88 14.62 27.88 18.06
N THR A 89 15.27 28.83 17.41
CA THR A 89 15.36 30.22 17.86
C THR A 89 14.57 31.16 16.95
N TYR A 90 13.24 31.13 17.09
CA TYR A 90 12.28 31.99 16.39
C TYR A 90 12.79 33.42 16.13
N ASN A 91 13.38 33.65 14.96
CA ASN A 91 14.02 34.89 14.54
C ASN A 91 13.49 35.45 13.21
N LYS A 92 12.39 34.87 12.69
CA LYS A 92 11.66 35.27 11.47
C LYS A 92 12.34 34.87 10.17
N PHE A 93 13.25 33.91 10.25
CA PHE A 93 13.91 33.27 9.13
C PHE A 93 13.74 31.77 9.38
N GLN A 94 13.30 31.05 8.35
CA GLN A 94 13.11 29.59 8.31
C GLN A 94 12.56 28.90 9.57
N ASP A 95 11.75 29.59 10.39
CA ASP A 95 11.30 29.11 11.71
C ASP A 95 10.25 27.97 11.65
N THR A 96 10.15 27.26 10.52
CA THR A 96 9.20 26.17 10.29
C THR A 96 9.88 24.81 10.17
N ASP A 97 11.22 24.77 10.14
CA ASP A 97 11.99 23.53 9.99
C ASP A 97 12.55 23.00 11.33
N GLY A 98 12.33 23.70 12.45
CA GLY A 98 12.78 23.31 13.80
C GLY A 98 14.29 23.45 14.04
N CYS A 99 15.04 23.98 13.07
CA CYS A 99 16.49 24.10 13.18
C CYS A 99 16.97 25.54 13.40
N PRO A 100 17.64 25.86 14.53
CA PRO A 100 17.98 27.24 14.89
C PRO A 100 18.81 27.92 13.82
N ASP A 101 18.15 28.81 13.10
CA ASP A 101 18.77 29.49 11.99
C ASP A 101 19.45 30.80 12.42
N LEU A 102 20.28 31.35 11.54
CA LEU A 102 20.92 32.64 11.76
C LEU A 102 20.37 33.65 10.76
N SER A 103 19.42 34.47 11.22
CA SER A 103 18.96 35.66 10.49
C SER A 103 20.13 36.43 9.83
N PRO A 104 20.03 36.78 8.53
CA PRO A 104 21.09 37.47 7.78
C PRO A 104 21.53 38.82 8.37
N ASP A 105 20.74 39.39 9.29
CA ASP A 105 21.02 40.68 9.93
C ASP A 105 21.83 40.55 11.25
N GLY A 106 22.08 39.32 11.74
CA GLY A 106 22.85 39.04 12.96
C GLY A 106 24.32 38.64 12.74
N ALA A 107 24.68 38.18 11.55
CA ALA A 107 26.00 37.62 11.27
C ALA A 107 27.06 38.71 11.06
N LYS A 108 27.73 39.13 12.14
CA LYS A 108 28.96 39.93 12.02
C LYS A 108 30.23 39.31 12.56
N ASN A 109 30.21 38.11 13.14
CA ASN A 109 31.42 37.56 13.77
C ASN A 109 31.58 36.03 13.73
N ILE A 110 30.97 35.31 12.80
CA ILE A 110 31.26 33.87 12.62
C ILE A 110 32.17 33.72 11.40
N ALA A 111 33.28 32.99 11.57
CA ALA A 111 34.24 32.72 10.50
C ALA A 111 33.73 31.53 9.69
N ASP A 112 33.65 31.72 8.39
CA ASP A 112 33.32 30.74 7.36
C ASP A 112 34.37 30.99 6.26
N SER A 113 35.37 30.11 6.22
CA SER A 113 36.65 30.32 5.56
C SER A 113 36.63 29.99 4.07
N ASP A 114 35.73 29.14 3.61
CA ASP A 114 35.52 28.76 2.20
C ASP A 114 34.18 29.22 1.62
N GLY A 115 33.24 29.66 2.45
CA GLY A 115 32.05 30.38 2.03
C GLY A 115 30.93 29.50 1.51
N ASP A 116 30.84 28.25 1.97
CA ASP A 116 29.83 27.29 1.57
C ASP A 116 28.54 27.33 2.41
N GLY A 117 28.55 28.06 3.52
CA GLY A 117 27.41 28.22 4.42
C GLY A 117 27.61 27.59 5.79
N TYR A 118 28.64 26.77 5.99
CA TYR A 118 28.98 26.18 7.27
C TYR A 118 30.01 27.04 8.04
N PRO A 119 29.75 27.40 9.31
CA PRO A 119 30.77 28.02 10.15
C PRO A 119 32.00 27.14 10.37
N ASP A 120 33.21 27.72 10.38
CA ASP A 120 34.51 27.03 10.58
C ASP A 120 34.58 26.09 11.81
N TYR A 121 33.68 26.28 12.80
CA TYR A 121 33.62 25.45 14.01
C TYR A 121 32.62 24.29 13.94
N LEU A 122 31.72 24.30 12.94
CA LEU A 122 30.75 23.23 12.62
C LEU A 122 31.14 22.49 11.34
N ASP A 123 31.93 23.11 10.47
CA ASP A 123 32.44 22.54 9.24
C ASP A 123 33.58 21.51 9.51
N LEU A 124 33.43 20.26 9.05
CA LEU A 124 34.46 19.22 9.15
C LEU A 124 35.65 19.49 8.20
N CYS A 125 35.42 20.27 7.15
CA CYS A 125 36.39 20.71 6.16
C CYS A 125 36.45 22.24 6.00
N PRO A 126 36.87 23.04 7.02
CA PRO A 126 36.86 24.53 7.05
C PRO A 126 37.67 25.29 5.99
N THR A 127 38.16 24.63 4.95
CA THR A 127 38.95 25.21 3.87
C THR A 127 38.58 24.65 2.50
N GLN A 128 37.62 23.73 2.44
CA GLN A 128 37.11 23.15 1.21
C GLN A 128 35.59 23.23 1.21
N PRO A 129 35.01 23.99 0.25
CA PRO A 129 33.59 24.17 0.22
C PRO A 129 32.86 22.87 -0.10
N GLU A 130 31.76 22.63 0.60
CA GLU A 130 30.78 21.59 0.36
C GLU A 130 30.31 21.54 -1.11
N THR A 131 30.08 20.32 -1.59
CA THR A 131 29.45 20.01 -2.85
C THR A 131 28.03 19.49 -2.65
N PHE A 132 27.05 20.39 -2.51
CA PHE A 132 25.62 20.04 -2.46
C PHE A 132 25.17 19.17 -3.65
N ASN A 133 25.14 17.85 -3.46
CA ASN A 133 24.84 16.87 -4.50
C ASN A 133 23.88 15.75 -4.04
N GLY A 134 23.36 15.85 -2.80
CA GLY A 134 22.41 14.90 -2.22
C GLY A 134 23.06 13.74 -1.48
N ILE A 135 24.37 13.80 -1.24
CA ILE A 135 25.15 12.79 -0.51
C ILE A 135 25.87 13.55 0.59
N ASP A 136 25.69 13.17 1.85
CA ASP A 136 26.43 13.72 2.99
C ASP A 136 26.52 15.27 3.12
N ASP A 137 25.63 16.01 2.44
CA ASP A 137 25.56 17.49 2.34
C ASP A 137 25.49 18.28 3.68
N THR A 138 25.46 17.59 4.83
CA THR A 138 25.33 18.14 6.18
C THR A 138 26.67 18.31 6.92
N ASP A 139 27.78 17.77 6.42
CA ASP A 139 29.05 17.72 7.15
C ASP A 139 30.05 18.85 6.77
N GLY A 140 29.76 19.61 5.71
CA GLY A 140 30.60 20.73 5.24
C GLY A 140 31.82 20.26 4.43
N CYS A 141 31.90 18.98 4.06
CA CYS A 141 33.02 18.40 3.33
C CYS A 141 32.66 17.99 1.89
N PRO A 142 33.51 18.30 0.89
CA PRO A 142 33.23 17.92 -0.48
C PRO A 142 33.20 16.40 -0.69
N ASP A 143 32.06 15.89 -1.11
CA ASP A 143 31.89 14.50 -1.53
C ASP A 143 32.70 14.16 -2.78
N ASN A 144 33.13 12.90 -2.81
CA ASN A 144 33.70 12.33 -4.01
C ASN A 144 33.22 10.90 -4.19
N GLU A 145 33.43 10.32 -5.37
CA GLU A 145 33.04 8.95 -5.73
C GLU A 145 33.53 7.82 -4.77
N PHE A 146 34.30 8.13 -3.72
CA PHE A 146 34.70 7.19 -2.68
C PHE A 146 33.89 7.29 -1.37
N SER A 147 33.09 8.34 -1.14
CA SER A 147 32.15 8.42 0.01
C SER A 147 30.86 7.62 -0.20
N LEU A 148 30.68 7.01 -1.37
CA LEU A 148 29.58 6.09 -1.70
C LEU A 148 29.92 4.61 -1.55
N LEU A 149 31.09 4.29 -0.98
CA LEU A 149 31.48 2.91 -0.79
C LEU A 149 30.77 2.37 0.45
N ASP A 150 29.73 1.57 0.25
CA ASP A 150 29.02 0.79 1.27
C ASP A 150 29.35 -0.69 0.99
N ARG A 151 30.19 -1.31 1.82
CA ARG A 151 30.76 -2.65 1.55
C ARG A 151 29.88 -3.79 1.99
N ASP A 152 29.09 -3.58 3.01
CA ASP A 152 28.18 -4.50 3.69
C ASP A 152 26.73 -4.33 3.24
N GLN A 153 26.42 -3.23 2.56
CA GLN A 153 25.13 -2.95 1.89
C GLN A 153 23.99 -2.80 2.88
N ASP A 154 24.24 -2.16 4.03
CA ASP A 154 23.22 -1.88 5.04
C ASP A 154 22.59 -0.48 4.91
N GLY A 155 23.04 0.31 3.93
CA GLY A 155 22.53 1.64 3.63
C GLY A 155 23.34 2.78 4.27
N ILE A 156 24.41 2.49 5.01
CA ILE A 156 25.32 3.48 5.60
C ILE A 156 26.66 3.40 4.85
N SER A 157 27.25 4.54 4.47
CA SER A 157 28.54 4.53 3.76
C SER A 157 29.71 4.15 4.69
N ASP A 158 30.77 3.51 4.16
CA ASP A 158 32.01 3.15 4.89
C ASP A 158 32.60 4.33 5.71
N SER A 159 32.28 5.58 5.34
CA SER A 159 32.72 6.81 6.01
C SER A 159 31.86 7.22 7.21
N LYS A 160 30.57 6.88 7.22
CA LYS A 160 29.63 7.12 8.32
C LYS A 160 29.41 5.89 9.20
N ASP A 161 29.78 4.72 8.69
CA ASP A 161 29.66 3.43 9.34
C ASP A 161 30.82 3.18 10.33
N SER A 162 30.46 2.86 11.58
CA SER A 162 31.40 2.48 12.64
C SER A 162 31.92 1.04 12.50
N CYS A 163 31.18 0.20 11.77
CA CYS A 163 31.49 -1.19 11.41
C CYS A 163 31.43 -1.46 9.88
N PRO A 164 32.30 -0.86 9.02
CA PRO A 164 32.26 -0.90 7.53
C PRO A 164 32.41 -2.24 6.80
N LEU A 165 32.25 -3.37 7.49
CA LEU A 165 32.31 -4.72 6.95
C LEU A 165 31.25 -5.64 7.56
N GLU A 166 30.46 -5.17 8.53
CA GLU A 166 29.39 -5.92 9.17
C GLU A 166 28.09 -5.10 9.10
N PRO A 167 27.06 -5.60 8.39
CA PRO A 167 25.83 -4.84 8.20
C PRO A 167 25.09 -4.63 9.53
N GLU A 168 24.54 -3.44 9.69
CA GLU A 168 23.65 -3.04 10.78
C GLU A 168 22.47 -4.01 10.98
N THR A 169 22.08 -4.18 12.25
CA THR A 169 20.88 -4.90 12.67
C THR A 169 19.84 -3.91 13.16
N TYR A 170 18.98 -3.43 12.24
CA TYR A 170 17.85 -2.55 12.55
C TYR A 170 16.93 -3.17 13.63
N ASN A 171 17.04 -2.71 14.87
CA ASN A 171 16.26 -3.19 16.01
C ASN A 171 15.84 -2.09 16.98
N PHE A 172 15.79 -0.83 16.50
CA PHE A 172 15.48 0.38 17.24
C PHE A 172 16.48 0.71 18.36
N TYR A 173 17.68 0.16 18.29
CA TYR A 173 18.73 0.39 19.27
C TYR A 173 20.04 0.70 18.55
N GLN A 174 20.38 2.00 18.51
CA GLN A 174 21.59 2.53 17.88
C GLN A 174 21.73 2.30 16.36
N ASP A 175 20.63 2.02 15.65
CA ASP A 175 20.54 1.76 14.20
C ASP A 175 21.16 2.81 13.23
N THR A 176 21.76 3.88 13.74
CA THR A 176 22.41 4.94 12.95
C THR A 176 23.93 4.84 12.92
N ASP A 177 24.54 3.95 13.72
CA ASP A 177 26.00 3.86 13.85
C ASP A 177 26.65 2.84 12.91
N GLY A 178 25.85 1.99 12.24
CA GLY A 178 26.27 1.00 11.25
C GLY A 178 26.81 -0.29 11.88
N CYS A 179 26.68 -0.46 13.20
CA CYS A 179 27.18 -1.63 13.91
C CYS A 179 26.05 -2.51 14.43
N PRO A 180 26.08 -3.84 14.16
CA PRO A 180 25.04 -4.75 14.63
C PRO A 180 24.97 -4.81 16.15
N ASP A 181 23.96 -4.16 16.71
CA ASP A 181 23.70 -4.15 18.13
C ASP A 181 22.62 -5.16 18.54
N SER A 182 22.66 -5.55 19.82
CA SER A 182 21.61 -6.39 20.41
C SER A 182 21.41 -6.02 21.88
N VAL A 183 20.14 -5.88 22.28
CA VAL A 183 19.77 -5.74 23.69
C VAL A 183 19.61 -7.13 24.31
N ASP A 184 20.52 -7.51 25.21
CA ASP A 184 20.37 -8.70 26.05
C ASP A 184 19.12 -8.53 26.93
N THR A 185 18.03 -9.22 26.59
CA THR A 185 16.81 -9.26 27.39
C THR A 185 17.14 -9.79 28.78
N ALA A 186 17.18 -8.89 29.76
CA ALA A 186 17.33 -9.25 31.16
C ALA A 186 16.07 -9.99 31.63
N ALA A 187 16.17 -11.31 31.69
CA ALA A 187 15.23 -12.28 32.25
C ALA A 187 14.18 -11.69 33.21
N SER A 188 12.94 -11.56 32.73
CA SER A 188 11.76 -11.41 33.56
C SER A 188 11.57 -12.71 34.38
N VAL A 189 11.44 -12.56 35.70
CA VAL A 189 11.27 -13.67 36.66
C VAL A 189 9.77 -13.99 36.84
N TYR A 190 8.96 -13.71 35.82
CA TYR A 190 7.52 -13.93 35.85
C TYR A 190 7.13 -14.64 34.56
N GLU A 191 6.74 -15.90 34.70
CA GLU A 191 6.23 -16.74 33.62
C GLU A 191 4.71 -16.56 33.65
N PHE A 192 4.17 -15.93 32.62
CA PHE A 192 2.74 -15.68 32.51
C PHE A 192 2.00 -16.99 32.19
N PRO A 193 0.71 -17.10 32.54
CA PRO A 193 -0.08 -18.29 32.24
C PRO A 193 -0.26 -18.46 30.73
N ASP A 194 -0.13 -19.70 30.25
CA ASP A 194 -0.37 -20.17 28.89
C ASP A 194 -1.17 -21.49 29.04
N THR A 195 -2.45 -21.46 28.71
CA THR A 195 -3.45 -22.47 29.10
C THR A 195 -3.42 -23.69 28.19
N ASP A 196 -3.14 -23.53 26.89
CA ASP A 196 -3.05 -24.62 25.92
C ASP A 196 -1.61 -25.00 25.52
N GLY A 197 -0.63 -24.19 25.91
CA GLY A 197 0.79 -24.51 25.85
C GLY A 197 1.41 -24.24 24.48
N ASP A 198 0.84 -23.34 23.70
CA ASP A 198 1.35 -22.98 22.38
C ASP A 198 2.51 -21.98 22.43
N GLY A 199 2.74 -21.30 23.56
CA GLY A 199 3.82 -20.33 23.73
C GLY A 199 3.38 -18.86 23.65
N ILE A 200 2.08 -18.60 23.48
CA ILE A 200 1.47 -17.27 23.59
C ILE A 200 0.83 -17.17 24.98
N ASP A 201 1.05 -16.06 25.67
CA ASP A 201 0.48 -15.86 27.00
C ASP A 201 -1.06 -15.74 26.90
N ASP A 202 -1.82 -16.26 27.88
CA ASP A 202 -3.30 -16.19 27.99
C ASP A 202 -3.91 -14.77 27.79
N ARG A 203 -3.09 -13.71 27.89
CA ARG A 203 -3.50 -12.31 27.74
C ARG A 203 -3.43 -11.81 26.29
N TRP A 204 -2.64 -12.49 25.47
CA TRP A 204 -2.41 -12.22 24.05
C TRP A 204 -2.98 -13.33 23.17
N ASP A 205 -3.29 -14.48 23.77
CA ASP A 205 -4.01 -15.60 23.16
C ASP A 205 -5.52 -15.31 23.08
N GLN A 206 -6.06 -15.23 21.86
CA GLN A 206 -7.48 -15.06 21.57
C GLN A 206 -8.26 -16.38 21.69
N CYS A 207 -7.58 -17.52 21.59
CA CYS A 207 -8.11 -18.87 21.62
C CYS A 207 -7.54 -19.70 22.78
N LEU A 208 -7.71 -19.22 24.03
CA LEU A 208 -7.26 -19.81 25.32
C LEU A 208 -7.24 -21.34 25.52
N ASN A 209 -7.86 -22.16 24.68
CA ASN A 209 -7.87 -23.61 24.79
C ASN A 209 -7.52 -24.34 23.48
N GLU A 210 -7.15 -23.63 22.41
CA GLU A 210 -6.81 -24.19 21.11
C GLU A 210 -5.43 -23.71 20.67
N PRO A 211 -4.41 -24.59 20.71
CA PRO A 211 -3.03 -24.17 20.52
C PRO A 211 -2.72 -23.78 19.08
N GLU A 212 -1.96 -22.69 18.93
CA GLU A 212 -1.46 -22.18 17.66
C GLU A 212 -0.60 -23.20 16.88
N ASN A 213 -0.73 -23.19 15.55
CA ASN A 213 -0.03 -24.10 14.65
C ASN A 213 1.22 -23.52 13.96
N TYR A 214 1.52 -22.22 14.16
CA TYR A 214 2.73 -21.52 13.70
C TYR A 214 3.02 -21.76 12.22
N ASN A 215 2.13 -21.30 11.35
CA ASN A 215 2.20 -21.52 9.92
C ASN A 215 2.66 -20.28 9.11
N GLY A 216 2.94 -19.16 9.77
CA GLY A 216 3.41 -17.91 9.16
C GLY A 216 2.30 -16.90 8.88
N PHE A 217 1.05 -17.19 9.24
CA PHE A 217 -0.10 -16.30 9.13
C PHE A 217 -0.68 -16.13 10.54
N GLN A 218 -0.80 -14.89 11.01
CA GLN A 218 -1.34 -14.51 12.33
C GLN A 218 -0.85 -15.30 13.56
N ASP A 219 0.30 -15.96 13.48
CA ASP A 219 1.03 -16.69 14.54
C ASP A 219 1.20 -15.99 15.92
N GLU A 220 0.75 -14.74 16.10
CA GLU A 220 0.80 -13.99 17.35
C GLU A 220 -0.56 -13.90 18.08
N ASP A 221 -1.67 -14.34 17.45
CA ASP A 221 -3.02 -14.18 18.00
C ASP A 221 -3.51 -15.38 18.85
N GLY A 222 -2.80 -16.50 18.86
CA GLY A 222 -3.10 -17.69 19.65
C GLY A 222 -4.18 -18.60 19.06
N CYS A 223 -4.69 -18.33 17.86
CA CYS A 223 -5.78 -19.07 17.25
C CYS A 223 -5.35 -19.83 15.99
N ILE A 224 -5.56 -21.15 15.98
CA ILE A 224 -5.19 -22.01 14.85
C ILE A 224 -5.51 -21.42 13.46
N ASP A 225 -4.47 -20.93 12.80
CA ASP A 225 -4.63 -20.32 11.49
C ASP A 225 -4.71 -21.37 10.39
N ILE A 226 -5.48 -21.07 9.34
CA ILE A 226 -5.52 -21.83 8.10
C ILE A 226 -4.96 -20.93 7.02
N LEU A 227 -3.79 -21.28 6.49
CA LEU A 227 -3.15 -20.54 5.38
C LEU A 227 -4.13 -20.28 4.25
N GLY A 228 -4.29 -19.01 3.91
CA GLY A 228 -5.18 -18.53 2.84
C GLY A 228 -6.63 -18.41 3.28
N ALA A 229 -6.94 -18.10 4.54
CA ALA A 229 -8.29 -17.74 4.95
C ALA A 229 -8.32 -16.51 5.86
N ASP A 230 -9.21 -15.55 5.57
CA ASP A 230 -9.47 -14.43 6.47
C ASP A 230 -10.09 -14.92 7.81
N PRO A 231 -10.12 -14.08 8.87
CA PRO A 231 -10.74 -14.43 10.15
C PRO A 231 -12.23 -14.80 10.08
N ASN A 232 -12.90 -14.57 8.93
CA ASN A 232 -14.29 -14.95 8.67
C ASN A 232 -14.43 -16.27 7.89
N GLY A 233 -13.32 -16.92 7.53
CA GLY A 233 -13.28 -18.18 6.80
C GLY A 233 -13.40 -18.05 5.28
N ILE A 234 -13.08 -16.87 4.73
CA ILE A 234 -13.03 -16.61 3.29
C ILE A 234 -11.65 -17.01 2.76
N VAL A 235 -11.61 -17.95 1.81
CA VAL A 235 -10.36 -18.51 1.29
C VAL A 235 -9.78 -17.61 0.19
N ASP A 236 -8.49 -17.31 0.24
CA ASP A 236 -7.66 -16.60 -0.75
C ASP A 236 -6.38 -17.45 -0.95
N SER A 237 -6.41 -18.26 -1.99
CA SER A 237 -5.48 -19.38 -2.23
C SER A 237 -4.13 -18.93 -2.83
N ASP A 238 -4.06 -17.77 -3.49
CA ASP A 238 -2.85 -17.25 -4.12
C ASP A 238 -2.34 -15.90 -3.57
N TYR A 239 -3.04 -15.37 -2.57
CA TYR A 239 -2.64 -14.25 -1.73
C TYR A 239 -2.57 -12.93 -2.49
N ASP A 240 -3.50 -12.71 -3.41
CA ASP A 240 -3.63 -11.47 -4.16
C ASP A 240 -4.63 -10.48 -3.55
N THR A 241 -5.26 -10.81 -2.42
CA THR A 241 -6.27 -10.00 -1.70
C THR A 241 -7.67 -10.07 -2.31
N ILE A 242 -7.88 -10.88 -3.34
CA ILE A 242 -9.17 -11.18 -3.96
C ILE A 242 -9.57 -12.59 -3.50
N PRO A 243 -10.70 -12.73 -2.79
CA PRO A 243 -11.15 -14.06 -2.34
C PRO A 243 -11.43 -15.05 -3.47
N ASP A 244 -11.13 -16.34 -3.26
CA ASP A 244 -11.36 -17.45 -4.20
C ASP A 244 -12.81 -17.52 -4.74
N ASP A 245 -13.79 -16.99 -4.00
CA ASP A 245 -15.20 -16.99 -4.41
C ASP A 245 -15.57 -15.88 -5.41
N VAL A 246 -14.72 -14.87 -5.55
CA VAL A 246 -14.83 -13.77 -6.52
C VAL A 246 -13.63 -13.68 -7.48
N ASP A 247 -12.55 -14.39 -7.20
CA ASP A 247 -11.36 -14.52 -8.02
C ASP A 247 -11.59 -15.47 -9.21
N ALA A 248 -11.32 -14.99 -10.42
CA ALA A 248 -11.42 -15.79 -11.66
C ALA A 248 -10.20 -16.70 -11.90
N CYS A 249 -9.07 -16.44 -11.23
CA CYS A 249 -7.86 -17.24 -11.24
C CYS A 249 -7.33 -17.56 -9.82
N PRO A 250 -8.06 -18.34 -8.98
CA PRO A 250 -7.75 -18.58 -7.56
C PRO A 250 -6.41 -19.21 -7.17
N LEU A 251 -5.51 -19.46 -8.13
CA LEU A 251 -4.19 -20.04 -7.90
C LEU A 251 -3.07 -19.20 -8.54
N GLU A 252 -3.43 -18.12 -9.25
CA GLU A 252 -2.52 -17.24 -9.95
C GLU A 252 -2.70 -15.80 -9.47
N ARG A 253 -1.78 -15.38 -8.61
CA ARG A 253 -1.79 -14.05 -8.00
C ARG A 253 -1.97 -12.90 -9.00
N GLU A 254 -3.00 -12.07 -8.79
CA GLU A 254 -3.24 -10.82 -9.50
C GLU A 254 -2.05 -9.83 -9.42
N ASN A 255 -1.89 -9.02 -10.46
CA ASN A 255 -0.79 -8.07 -10.61
C ASN A 255 -1.28 -6.62 -10.79
N PHE A 256 -2.08 -6.10 -9.85
CA PHE A 256 -2.58 -4.71 -9.75
C PHE A 256 -1.83 -3.66 -10.60
N ASN A 257 -2.21 -3.53 -11.87
CA ASN A 257 -1.56 -2.66 -12.85
C ASN A 257 -2.52 -1.67 -13.51
N LYS A 258 -3.73 -1.53 -12.95
CA LYS A 258 -4.83 -0.66 -13.38
C LYS A 258 -5.54 -1.14 -14.65
N PHE A 259 -5.48 -2.43 -14.94
CA PHE A 259 -6.18 -3.04 -16.05
C PHE A 259 -6.91 -4.23 -15.48
N GLN A 260 -8.24 -4.32 -15.49
CA GLN A 260 -8.95 -5.51 -14.97
C GLN A 260 -8.54 -6.05 -13.56
N ASP A 261 -7.84 -5.27 -12.72
CA ASP A 261 -7.43 -5.52 -11.31
C ASP A 261 -8.53 -6.03 -10.35
N GLU A 262 -9.77 -6.19 -10.82
CA GLU A 262 -10.95 -6.64 -10.07
C GLU A 262 -11.30 -8.11 -10.33
N ASP A 263 -10.66 -8.76 -11.31
CA ASP A 263 -11.00 -10.14 -11.73
C ASP A 263 -10.11 -11.24 -11.13
N GLY A 264 -9.02 -10.89 -10.45
CA GLY A 264 -8.10 -11.84 -9.79
C GLY A 264 -7.17 -12.59 -10.74
N CYS A 265 -7.15 -12.22 -12.03
CA CYS A 265 -6.33 -12.90 -13.04
C CYS A 265 -5.19 -12.01 -13.56
N PRO A 266 -3.91 -12.36 -13.34
CA PRO A 266 -2.79 -11.47 -13.66
C PRO A 266 -2.86 -10.96 -15.09
N ASP A 267 -2.96 -9.64 -15.24
CA ASP A 267 -3.08 -9.07 -16.55
C ASP A 267 -1.81 -9.27 -17.33
N VAL A 268 -2.01 -9.84 -18.49
CA VAL A 268 -1.06 -9.78 -19.56
C VAL A 268 -1.38 -8.53 -20.36
N LEU A 269 -0.70 -7.43 -20.03
CA LEU A 269 -0.68 -6.22 -20.85
C LEU A 269 -0.07 -6.59 -22.21
N ASP A 270 -0.92 -6.98 -23.16
CA ASP A 270 -0.54 -7.20 -24.55
C ASP A 270 -0.33 -5.82 -25.20
N LEU A 271 0.76 -5.16 -24.80
CA LEU A 271 1.25 -3.93 -25.39
C LEU A 271 1.58 -4.24 -26.85
N VAL A 272 0.61 -4.02 -27.72
CA VAL A 272 0.83 -4.00 -29.17
C VAL A 272 1.67 -2.77 -29.49
N ILE A 273 3.00 -2.91 -29.33
CA ILE A 273 3.98 -1.89 -29.70
C ILE A 273 3.87 -1.72 -31.23
N SER A 274 3.20 -0.65 -31.66
CA SER A 274 3.11 -0.30 -33.08
C SER A 274 4.43 0.33 -33.53
N GLY A 275 5.42 -0.51 -33.82
CA GLY A 275 6.74 -0.13 -34.32
C GLY A 275 7.38 -1.26 -35.12
N ASP A 276 8.49 -0.97 -35.77
CA ASP A 276 9.41 -1.92 -36.42
C ASP A 276 10.75 -1.70 -35.69
N ALA A 277 10.98 -2.49 -34.63
CA ALA A 277 12.01 -2.20 -33.64
C ALA A 277 13.43 -2.55 -34.12
N ASP A 278 13.58 -3.40 -35.13
CA ASP A 278 14.87 -3.74 -35.74
C ASP A 278 15.08 -3.20 -37.17
N GLY A 279 14.02 -2.68 -37.79
CA GLY A 279 14.06 -1.93 -39.04
C GLY A 279 14.07 -2.81 -40.30
N ASP A 280 13.56 -4.03 -40.23
CA ASP A 280 13.53 -4.98 -41.35
C ASP A 280 12.30 -4.84 -42.28
N GLY A 281 11.32 -4.02 -41.87
CA GLY A 281 10.11 -3.69 -42.61
C GLY A 281 8.85 -4.43 -42.18
N LEU A 282 8.92 -5.31 -41.17
CA LEU A 282 7.75 -5.88 -40.49
C LEU A 282 7.45 -5.08 -39.21
N LEU A 283 6.16 -4.98 -38.87
CA LEU A 283 5.78 -4.38 -37.59
C LEU A 283 5.92 -5.45 -36.51
N ASN A 284 6.34 -5.09 -35.30
CA ASN A 284 6.56 -5.99 -34.17
C ASN A 284 5.38 -6.94 -33.89
N ALA A 285 4.14 -6.54 -34.20
CA ALA A 285 2.94 -7.36 -34.05
C ALA A 285 2.78 -8.47 -35.11
N PHE A 286 3.58 -8.43 -36.17
CA PHE A 286 3.61 -9.37 -37.30
C PHE A 286 5.02 -9.89 -37.57
N ASP A 287 5.89 -9.78 -36.57
CA ASP A 287 7.30 -10.13 -36.61
C ASP A 287 7.57 -11.08 -35.44
N ASP A 288 7.91 -12.33 -35.74
CA ASP A 288 8.18 -13.38 -34.75
C ASP A 288 9.52 -13.13 -34.04
N CYS A 289 10.37 -12.22 -34.54
CA CYS A 289 11.62 -11.80 -33.92
C CYS A 289 11.77 -10.26 -33.87
N PRO A 290 10.94 -9.54 -33.10
CA PRO A 290 10.81 -8.07 -33.14
C PRO A 290 12.06 -7.20 -32.90
N TYR A 291 13.19 -7.80 -32.54
CA TYR A 291 14.43 -7.11 -32.16
C TYR A 291 15.65 -7.58 -32.96
N ALA A 292 15.47 -8.48 -33.92
CA ALA A 292 16.55 -9.07 -34.70
C ALA A 292 16.18 -9.01 -36.20
N PRO A 293 16.84 -8.17 -37.01
CA PRO A 293 16.32 -7.84 -38.33
C PRO A 293 16.46 -9.00 -39.31
N GLU A 294 15.37 -9.30 -40.02
CA GLU A 294 15.28 -10.36 -41.01
C GLU A 294 16.30 -10.20 -42.15
N ASN A 295 16.77 -11.35 -42.67
CA ASN A 295 17.83 -11.41 -43.67
C ASN A 295 17.43 -11.95 -45.06
N TYR A 296 16.17 -11.87 -45.50
CA TYR A 296 15.69 -12.02 -46.90
C TYR A 296 16.51 -12.99 -47.76
N ASN A 297 16.63 -14.24 -47.31
CA ASN A 297 17.49 -15.27 -47.90
C ASN A 297 16.71 -16.36 -48.68
N LYS A 298 15.38 -16.20 -48.82
CA LYS A 298 14.39 -17.09 -49.49
C LYS A 298 14.00 -18.35 -48.72
N PHE A 299 14.40 -18.45 -47.47
CA PHE A 299 13.82 -19.35 -46.49
C PHE A 299 13.10 -18.46 -45.50
N GLN A 300 11.88 -18.87 -45.15
CA GLN A 300 10.95 -18.22 -44.21
C GLN A 300 10.94 -16.67 -44.09
N ASP A 301 11.29 -15.93 -45.15
CA ASP A 301 11.33 -14.45 -45.25
C ASP A 301 10.04 -13.67 -44.86
N THR A 302 9.00 -14.33 -44.34
CA THR A 302 7.72 -13.73 -43.93
C THR A 302 7.50 -13.74 -42.43
N ASP A 303 8.34 -14.42 -41.65
CA ASP A 303 8.20 -14.52 -40.20
C ASP A 303 8.93 -13.39 -39.43
N GLY A 304 9.81 -12.62 -40.09
CA GLY A 304 10.58 -11.54 -39.44
C GLY A 304 11.78 -12.02 -38.64
N CYS A 305 12.07 -13.32 -38.67
CA CYS A 305 13.18 -13.90 -37.95
C CYS A 305 14.41 -14.16 -38.82
N PRO A 306 15.61 -13.61 -38.50
CA PRO A 306 16.82 -13.77 -39.29
C PRO A 306 17.17 -15.23 -39.48
N ASP A 307 16.79 -15.72 -40.66
CA ASP A 307 16.99 -17.11 -40.99
C ASP A 307 18.46 -17.39 -41.23
N LEU A 308 18.99 -18.42 -40.59
CA LEU A 308 20.37 -18.82 -40.82
C LEU A 308 20.45 -19.75 -42.04
N ILE A 309 20.25 -19.23 -43.26
CA ILE A 309 20.81 -19.91 -44.45
C ILE A 309 22.29 -19.64 -44.49
N SER A 310 22.99 -20.57 -43.86
CA SER A 310 24.42 -20.67 -43.89
C SER A 310 24.95 -20.96 -45.32
N ASP A 311 25.55 -19.95 -45.93
CA ASP A 311 26.81 -20.11 -46.67
C ASP A 311 28.03 -20.06 -45.72
N ASN A 312 27.78 -20.36 -44.44
CA ASN A 312 28.75 -20.76 -43.40
C ASN A 312 28.20 -21.94 -42.56
N ARG A 313 28.15 -23.08 -43.27
CA ARG A 313 27.30 -24.28 -43.12
C ARG A 313 27.67 -25.22 -41.99
N TYR A 314 26.65 -25.84 -41.40
CA TYR A 314 26.79 -27.10 -40.64
C TYR A 314 25.91 -28.25 -41.13
N SER A 315 25.49 -28.25 -42.39
CA SER A 315 24.89 -29.44 -42.99
C SER A 315 25.50 -29.73 -44.36
N TYR A 316 26.12 -30.90 -44.48
CA TYR A 316 26.32 -31.53 -45.78
C TYR A 316 24.96 -32.05 -46.23
N ASP A 317 24.65 -31.92 -47.52
CA ASP A 317 23.56 -32.60 -48.22
C ASP A 317 24.28 -33.31 -49.38
N SER A 318 24.63 -34.57 -49.13
CA SER A 318 25.63 -35.33 -49.86
C SER A 318 25.08 -35.91 -51.16
N ASP A 319 23.75 -35.98 -51.34
CA ASP A 319 23.11 -36.41 -52.59
C ASP A 319 22.25 -35.33 -53.27
N GLY A 320 21.97 -34.21 -52.59
CA GLY A 320 21.41 -33.00 -53.17
C GLY A 320 19.90 -33.05 -53.39
N ASP A 321 19.17 -33.82 -52.59
CA ASP A 321 17.71 -33.93 -52.69
C ASP A 321 16.93 -32.86 -51.92
N GLY A 322 17.64 -32.02 -51.14
CA GLY A 322 17.08 -30.93 -50.35
C GLY A 322 16.92 -31.22 -48.86
N ILE A 323 17.21 -32.43 -48.40
CA ILE A 323 17.25 -32.83 -46.99
C ILE A 323 18.73 -32.94 -46.58
N ILE A 324 19.07 -32.47 -45.38
CA ILE A 324 20.46 -32.39 -44.92
C ILE A 324 20.93 -33.70 -44.31
N ASP A 325 22.19 -34.13 -44.49
CA ASP A 325 22.76 -35.45 -44.09
C ASP A 325 22.48 -35.87 -42.64
N ASN A 326 22.25 -34.92 -41.73
CA ASN A 326 21.96 -35.18 -40.32
C ASN A 326 20.45 -35.35 -40.01
N LEU A 327 19.59 -34.95 -40.94
CA LEU A 327 18.14 -35.17 -40.93
C LEU A 327 17.69 -36.17 -42.02
N ASP A 328 18.56 -36.46 -42.98
CA ASP A 328 18.39 -37.44 -44.05
C ASP A 328 18.77 -38.83 -43.53
N TRP A 329 17.83 -39.77 -43.59
CA TRP A 329 18.05 -41.16 -43.18
C TRP A 329 18.81 -41.97 -44.24
N CYS A 330 18.88 -41.45 -45.46
CA CYS A 330 19.66 -41.97 -46.58
C CYS A 330 20.62 -40.92 -47.18
N PRO A 331 21.63 -40.41 -46.42
CA PRO A 331 22.51 -39.28 -46.79
C PRO A 331 23.33 -39.37 -48.08
N ASN A 332 23.21 -40.43 -48.88
CA ASN A 332 23.96 -40.59 -50.12
C ASN A 332 23.07 -41.12 -51.25
N GLN A 333 21.76 -41.17 -51.05
CA GLN A 333 20.80 -41.67 -51.99
C GLN A 333 19.57 -40.74 -52.03
N PRO A 334 19.39 -39.98 -53.12
CA PRO A 334 18.45 -38.88 -53.15
C PRO A 334 16.99 -39.36 -53.11
N GLU A 335 16.19 -38.68 -52.30
CA GLU A 335 14.75 -38.83 -52.15
C GLU A 335 14.00 -38.68 -53.48
N ASN A 336 12.92 -39.44 -53.62
CA ASN A 336 11.99 -39.36 -54.72
C ASN A 336 10.59 -38.94 -54.25
N TYR A 337 10.40 -37.64 -54.01
CA TYR A 337 9.11 -36.99 -53.73
C TYR A 337 7.93 -37.60 -54.50
N ASN A 338 7.25 -38.55 -53.86
CA ASN A 338 6.18 -39.37 -54.45
C ASN A 338 4.90 -39.36 -53.62
N GLY A 339 4.85 -38.57 -52.54
CA GLY A 339 3.69 -38.40 -51.68
C GLY A 339 3.64 -39.36 -50.50
N PHE A 340 4.75 -40.04 -50.20
CA PHE A 340 4.86 -41.01 -49.12
C PHE A 340 6.21 -40.76 -48.44
N GLN A 341 6.18 -40.50 -47.13
CA GLN A 341 7.34 -40.20 -46.28
C GLN A 341 8.42 -39.28 -46.88
N ASP A 342 8.01 -38.33 -47.73
CA ASP A 342 8.87 -37.39 -48.47
C ASP A 342 9.75 -36.46 -47.60
N THR A 343 9.76 -36.64 -46.28
CA THR A 343 10.53 -35.86 -45.30
C THR A 343 11.67 -36.64 -44.64
N ASP A 344 11.81 -37.95 -44.87
CA ASP A 344 12.82 -38.79 -44.22
C ASP A 344 14.15 -38.89 -45.00
N GLY A 345 14.18 -38.44 -46.25
CA GLY A 345 15.37 -38.45 -47.13
C GLY A 345 15.66 -39.80 -47.80
N CYS A 346 14.82 -40.82 -47.59
CA CYS A 346 15.03 -42.15 -48.12
C CYS A 346 14.08 -42.49 -49.27
N PRO A 347 14.58 -42.77 -50.49
CA PRO A 347 13.71 -42.93 -51.64
C PRO A 347 12.74 -44.10 -51.49
N ASP A 348 11.48 -43.71 -51.32
CA ASP A 348 10.38 -44.61 -51.11
C ASP A 348 9.95 -45.32 -52.40
N SER A 349 9.84 -46.65 -52.28
CA SER A 349 9.18 -47.46 -53.28
C SER A 349 7.71 -47.63 -52.89
N SER A 350 6.82 -46.99 -53.65
CA SER A 350 5.35 -47.10 -53.55
C SER A 350 4.86 -48.37 -52.84
N VAL A 351 4.38 -48.19 -51.59
CA VAL A 351 3.58 -49.09 -50.75
C VAL A 351 3.72 -50.59 -51.07
N SER A 352 4.65 -51.25 -50.38
CA SER A 352 4.54 -52.69 -50.15
C SER A 352 3.37 -52.93 -49.18
N THR A 353 2.19 -53.27 -49.71
CA THR A 353 1.01 -53.74 -48.93
C THR A 353 1.22 -55.16 -48.37
N LEU A 354 2.46 -55.55 -48.11
CA LEU A 354 2.79 -56.85 -47.56
C LEU A 354 2.73 -56.70 -46.05
N ASP A 355 1.73 -57.33 -45.45
CA ASP A 355 1.48 -57.44 -44.02
C ASP A 355 1.56 -58.95 -43.74
N SER A 356 2.66 -59.38 -43.11
CA SER A 356 3.07 -60.78 -43.05
C SER A 356 2.44 -61.56 -41.89
N ASP A 357 2.08 -60.89 -40.81
CA ASP A 357 1.43 -61.41 -39.60
C ASP A 357 -0.05 -61.00 -39.47
N LEU A 358 -0.53 -60.12 -40.35
CA LEU A 358 -1.94 -59.79 -40.57
C LEU A 358 -2.60 -59.05 -39.41
N ASP A 359 -1.84 -58.21 -38.70
CA ASP A 359 -2.36 -57.38 -37.60
C ASP A 359 -2.92 -56.02 -38.07
N GLY A 360 -2.78 -55.71 -39.37
CA GLY A 360 -3.28 -54.48 -39.98
C GLY A 360 -2.20 -53.43 -40.26
N ILE A 361 -0.96 -53.65 -39.82
CA ILE A 361 0.19 -52.77 -40.06
C ILE A 361 1.05 -53.39 -41.17
N PRO A 362 1.34 -52.67 -42.28
CA PRO A 362 2.21 -53.21 -43.33
C PRO A 362 3.63 -53.42 -42.81
N ASN A 363 4.34 -54.46 -43.27
CA ASN A 363 5.73 -54.79 -42.88
C ASN A 363 6.74 -53.62 -42.97
N VAL A 364 6.42 -52.57 -43.73
CA VAL A 364 7.27 -51.37 -43.88
C VAL A 364 7.09 -50.37 -42.74
N SER A 365 5.97 -50.43 -42.03
CA SER A 365 5.58 -49.58 -40.91
C SER A 365 5.41 -50.39 -39.61
N ASP A 366 5.78 -51.66 -39.66
CA ASP A 366 5.68 -52.63 -38.58
C ASP A 366 7.09 -52.96 -38.06
N SER A 367 7.32 -52.74 -36.76
CA SER A 367 8.59 -52.96 -36.07
C SER A 367 8.84 -54.44 -35.77
N CYS A 368 7.78 -55.26 -35.77
CA CYS A 368 7.83 -56.70 -35.61
C CYS A 368 7.09 -57.44 -36.76
N PRO A 369 7.58 -57.38 -38.03
CA PRO A 369 6.87 -57.84 -39.25
C PRO A 369 6.48 -59.33 -39.37
N PHE A 370 6.60 -60.12 -38.32
CA PHE A 370 6.19 -61.53 -38.31
C PHE A 370 5.48 -61.93 -37.01
N GLU A 371 5.28 -61.00 -36.07
CA GLU A 371 4.59 -61.22 -34.81
C GLU A 371 3.46 -60.20 -34.66
N PRO A 372 2.20 -60.64 -34.64
CA PRO A 372 1.07 -59.72 -34.69
C PRO A 372 0.96 -58.90 -33.41
N GLU A 373 0.69 -57.61 -33.57
CA GLU A 373 0.42 -56.64 -32.51
C GLU A 373 -0.66 -57.10 -31.52
N THR A 374 -0.49 -56.71 -30.26
CA THR A 374 -1.43 -56.87 -29.15
C THR A 374 -2.07 -55.52 -28.81
N TYR A 375 -3.14 -55.15 -29.51
CA TYR A 375 -3.93 -53.94 -29.24
C TYR A 375 -4.41 -53.86 -27.77
N ASN A 376 -3.69 -53.11 -26.94
CA ASN A 376 -3.89 -52.99 -25.49
C ASN A 376 -3.76 -51.53 -24.99
N GLN A 377 -3.85 -50.55 -25.90
CA GLN A 377 -3.71 -49.10 -25.68
C GLN A 377 -2.28 -48.65 -25.30
N PHE A 378 -1.29 -49.53 -25.39
CA PHE A 378 0.10 -49.21 -25.14
C PHE A 378 0.92 -49.49 -26.40
N GLN A 379 1.33 -48.42 -27.07
CA GLN A 379 2.14 -48.45 -28.30
C GLN A 379 1.55 -49.23 -29.49
N ASP A 380 0.22 -49.38 -29.56
CA ASP A 380 -0.56 -50.09 -30.60
C ASP A 380 -0.30 -49.68 -32.08
N THR A 381 0.60 -48.73 -32.35
CA THR A 381 0.94 -48.26 -33.70
C THR A 381 2.29 -48.78 -34.20
N ASP A 382 3.10 -49.43 -33.37
CA ASP A 382 4.46 -49.82 -33.73
C ASP A 382 4.56 -51.24 -34.33
N GLY A 383 3.51 -52.07 -34.22
CA GLY A 383 3.42 -53.41 -34.80
C GLY A 383 4.06 -54.51 -33.95
N CYS A 384 4.52 -54.20 -32.73
CA CYS A 384 5.15 -55.16 -31.84
C CYS A 384 4.25 -55.54 -30.66
N PRO A 385 4.04 -56.85 -30.39
CA PRO A 385 3.20 -57.29 -29.29
C PRO A 385 3.75 -56.84 -27.93
N ASP A 386 3.14 -55.78 -27.41
CA ASP A 386 3.49 -55.23 -26.12
C ASP A 386 2.66 -55.86 -24.99
N SER A 387 3.27 -55.92 -23.81
CA SER A 387 2.60 -56.35 -22.59
C SER A 387 2.95 -55.37 -21.46
N VAL A 388 1.93 -54.77 -20.85
CA VAL A 388 2.06 -54.03 -19.60
C VAL A 388 2.32 -55.01 -18.43
N ASP A 389 3.53 -55.55 -18.36
CA ASP A 389 3.95 -56.41 -17.25
C ASP A 389 5.30 -55.91 -16.71
N GLY A 390 5.22 -55.05 -15.69
CA GLY A 390 6.31 -54.81 -14.74
C GLY A 390 6.95 -53.42 -14.74
N VAL A 391 6.27 -52.42 -14.17
CA VAL A 391 6.95 -51.28 -13.57
C VAL A 391 7.20 -51.58 -12.08
N LEU A 392 8.45 -51.38 -11.67
CA LEU A 392 9.03 -51.74 -10.38
C LEU A 392 8.25 -51.16 -9.17
N SER A 393 7.52 -52.01 -8.45
CA SER A 393 6.91 -51.71 -7.15
C SER A 393 7.99 -51.51 -6.07
N GLY A 394 8.32 -50.24 -5.80
CA GLY A 394 9.05 -49.82 -4.61
C GLY A 394 8.15 -49.48 -3.42
N TYR A 395 6.87 -49.20 -3.68
CA TYR A 395 5.87 -48.90 -2.66
C TYR A 395 4.58 -49.61 -3.07
N THR A 396 4.20 -50.62 -2.29
CA THR A 396 2.84 -51.19 -2.35
C THR A 396 2.11 -50.51 -1.21
N PHE A 397 1.20 -49.61 -1.57
CA PHE A 397 0.30 -49.00 -0.61
C PHE A 397 -0.70 -50.07 -0.13
N PRO A 398 -1.19 -49.98 1.12
CA PRO A 398 -2.20 -50.91 1.63
C PRO A 398 -3.45 -50.88 0.75
N ASP A 399 -3.98 -52.07 0.48
CA ASP A 399 -5.25 -52.36 -0.18
C ASP A 399 -5.89 -53.44 0.71
N SER A 400 -6.79 -53.00 1.57
CA SER A 400 -7.25 -53.71 2.76
C SER A 400 -8.27 -54.80 2.43
N ASP A 401 -9.07 -54.61 1.38
CA ASP A 401 -10.05 -55.59 0.91
C ASP A 401 -9.63 -56.35 -0.36
N GLY A 402 -8.57 -55.88 -1.03
CA GLY A 402 -7.88 -56.57 -2.11
C GLY A 402 -8.58 -56.47 -3.46
N ASP A 403 -9.35 -55.42 -3.70
CA ASP A 403 -10.05 -55.20 -4.97
C ASP A 403 -9.17 -54.57 -6.07
N GLY A 404 -8.02 -53.99 -5.70
CA GLY A 404 -7.06 -53.37 -6.62
C GLY A 404 -7.06 -51.84 -6.61
N ILE A 405 -7.90 -51.21 -5.79
CA ILE A 405 -7.88 -49.80 -5.45
C ILE A 405 -7.16 -49.65 -4.10
N GLU A 406 -6.24 -48.69 -3.98
CA GLU A 406 -5.49 -48.52 -2.72
C GLU A 406 -6.34 -47.82 -1.65
N ASP A 407 -6.11 -48.12 -0.36
CA ASP A 407 -6.88 -47.60 0.79
C ASP A 407 -7.05 -46.06 0.81
N ARG A 408 -6.17 -45.32 0.12
CA ARG A 408 -6.25 -43.86 0.00
C ARG A 408 -7.32 -43.39 -1.01
N TRP A 409 -7.55 -44.19 -2.03
CA TRP A 409 -8.49 -43.93 -3.12
C TRP A 409 -9.73 -44.83 -3.06
N ASP A 410 -9.77 -45.74 -2.09
CA ASP A 410 -10.89 -46.61 -1.79
C ASP A 410 -11.82 -45.98 -0.74
N ALA A 411 -13.02 -45.60 -1.16
CA ALA A 411 -14.06 -45.03 -0.30
C ALA A 411 -14.71 -46.09 0.62
N CYS A 412 -14.51 -47.38 0.34
CA CYS A 412 -15.02 -48.53 1.06
C CYS A 412 -13.93 -49.53 1.46
N ILE A 413 -12.81 -49.06 2.04
CA ILE A 413 -11.63 -49.78 2.60
C ILE A 413 -11.79 -51.26 3.07
N ASP A 414 -12.97 -51.70 3.51
CA ASP A 414 -13.26 -53.06 3.99
C ASP A 414 -14.16 -53.90 3.05
N GLU A 415 -14.68 -53.35 1.95
CA GLU A 415 -15.64 -53.99 1.03
C GLU A 415 -15.20 -53.90 -0.43
N PRO A 416 -14.84 -55.03 -1.06
CA PRO A 416 -14.16 -55.01 -2.35
C PRO A 416 -15.09 -54.64 -3.51
N GLU A 417 -14.61 -53.76 -4.38
CA GLU A 417 -15.24 -53.36 -5.63
C GLU A 417 -15.54 -54.55 -6.55
N ASN A 418 -16.65 -54.46 -7.29
CA ASN A 418 -17.14 -55.52 -8.14
C ASN A 418 -17.00 -55.30 -9.66
N PHE A 419 -16.34 -54.20 -10.08
CA PHE A 419 -15.94 -53.85 -11.45
C PHE A 419 -17.05 -54.16 -12.47
N ASN A 420 -18.19 -53.50 -12.31
CA ASN A 420 -19.39 -53.76 -13.11
C ASN A 420 -19.64 -52.73 -14.23
N GLY A 421 -18.76 -51.74 -14.38
CA GLY A 421 -18.87 -50.64 -15.35
C GLY A 421 -19.53 -49.39 -14.78
N PHE A 422 -19.65 -49.26 -13.46
CA PHE A 422 -20.30 -48.13 -12.78
C PHE A 422 -19.49 -47.75 -11.55
N LEU A 423 -18.89 -46.55 -11.59
CA LEU A 423 -18.03 -46.00 -10.53
C LEU A 423 -16.91 -46.96 -10.07
N ASP A 424 -16.41 -47.81 -10.97
CA ASP A 424 -15.37 -48.82 -10.70
C ASP A 424 -14.01 -48.27 -10.21
N GLU A 425 -13.88 -46.96 -9.97
CA GLU A 425 -12.67 -46.29 -9.48
C GLU A 425 -12.81 -45.77 -8.03
N ASP A 426 -13.99 -45.86 -7.41
CA ASP A 426 -14.24 -45.33 -6.06
C ASP A 426 -14.02 -46.33 -4.91
N GLY A 427 -13.74 -47.60 -5.22
CA GLY A 427 -13.50 -48.67 -4.24
C GLY A 427 -14.76 -49.27 -3.61
N CYS A 428 -15.96 -48.80 -3.97
CA CYS A 428 -17.20 -49.20 -3.29
C CYS A 428 -18.09 -50.10 -4.14
N PRO A 429 -18.41 -51.34 -3.73
CA PRO A 429 -19.14 -52.31 -4.54
C PRO A 429 -20.50 -51.78 -4.99
N ASP A 430 -20.51 -51.32 -6.23
CA ASP A 430 -21.70 -50.70 -6.77
C ASP A 430 -22.66 -51.72 -7.38
N THR A 431 -23.90 -51.33 -7.50
CA THR A 431 -24.85 -52.09 -8.31
C THR A 431 -25.53 -51.14 -9.27
N PRO A 432 -25.71 -51.51 -10.55
CA PRO A 432 -26.52 -50.72 -11.47
C PRO A 432 -27.94 -50.59 -10.91
N GLY A 433 -28.21 -49.47 -10.23
CA GLY A 433 -29.41 -49.21 -9.44
C GLY A 433 -29.14 -48.95 -7.95
N ILE A 434 -28.97 -47.66 -7.63
CA ILE A 434 -29.01 -46.98 -6.33
C ILE A 434 -28.55 -47.79 -5.10
N SER A 435 -27.27 -47.62 -4.77
CA SER A 435 -26.74 -47.72 -3.41
C SER A 435 -26.14 -46.39 -2.95
N LYS A 436 -27.02 -45.49 -2.46
CA LYS A 436 -26.83 -44.65 -1.25
C LYS A 436 -25.48 -43.86 -1.16
N SER A 437 -25.38 -42.56 -1.35
CA SER A 437 -26.35 -41.45 -1.43
C SER A 437 -25.81 -40.42 -2.42
N ALA A 438 -25.97 -40.67 -3.72
CA ALA A 438 -25.96 -39.59 -4.69
C ALA A 438 -27.35 -38.96 -4.70
N LEU A 439 -27.37 -37.63 -4.70
CA LEU A 439 -28.53 -36.76 -4.71
C LEU A 439 -29.60 -37.25 -5.71
N LEU A 440 -30.88 -37.09 -5.36
CA LEU A 440 -32.01 -37.55 -6.20
C LEU A 440 -31.89 -36.92 -7.60
N ASP A 441 -31.83 -37.73 -8.65
CA ASP A 441 -31.86 -37.33 -10.06
C ASP A 441 -33.11 -37.98 -10.68
N SER A 442 -34.15 -37.18 -10.90
CA SER A 442 -35.51 -37.60 -11.19
C SER A 442 -35.76 -37.88 -12.67
N ASP A 443 -34.94 -37.35 -13.58
CA ASP A 443 -35.06 -37.57 -15.03
C ASP A 443 -33.86 -38.26 -15.67
N TYR A 444 -32.82 -38.54 -14.87
CA TYR A 444 -31.68 -39.40 -15.19
C TYR A 444 -30.77 -38.83 -16.27
N ASP A 445 -30.60 -37.51 -16.30
CA ASP A 445 -29.66 -36.86 -17.20
C ASP A 445 -28.23 -36.76 -16.64
N GLY A 446 -28.02 -37.06 -15.36
CA GLY A 446 -26.71 -37.02 -14.70
C GLY A 446 -26.48 -35.78 -13.86
N ILE A 447 -27.43 -34.85 -13.80
CA ILE A 447 -27.41 -33.68 -12.92
C ILE A 447 -28.43 -33.90 -11.79
N PRO A 448 -28.04 -33.81 -10.51
CA PRO A 448 -28.99 -34.03 -9.42
C PRO A 448 -30.08 -32.95 -9.33
N ASP A 449 -31.29 -33.32 -8.90
CA ASP A 449 -32.49 -32.45 -8.76
C ASP A 449 -32.24 -31.14 -7.98
N GLU A 450 -31.23 -31.09 -7.11
CA GLU A 450 -30.86 -29.87 -6.35
C GLU A 450 -30.01 -28.89 -7.17
N MET A 451 -29.31 -29.38 -8.19
CA MET A 451 -28.45 -28.61 -9.10
C MET A 451 -29.04 -28.50 -10.53
N ASP A 452 -30.13 -29.23 -10.79
CA ASP A 452 -30.84 -29.27 -12.06
C ASP A 452 -31.95 -28.20 -12.13
N LEU A 453 -31.92 -27.30 -13.13
CA LEU A 453 -32.98 -26.31 -13.36
C LEU A 453 -34.29 -26.92 -13.90
N CYS A 454 -34.20 -28.10 -14.52
CA CYS A 454 -35.30 -28.86 -15.07
C CYS A 454 -35.40 -30.32 -14.53
N PRO A 455 -35.61 -30.57 -13.21
CA PRO A 455 -35.56 -31.89 -12.54
C PRO A 455 -36.54 -32.99 -12.98
N THR A 456 -37.26 -32.81 -14.07
CA THR A 456 -38.23 -33.79 -14.59
C THR A 456 -38.14 -33.96 -16.10
N ILE A 457 -37.22 -33.24 -16.74
CA ILE A 457 -37.01 -33.21 -18.18
C ILE A 457 -35.49 -33.20 -18.43
N GLY A 458 -34.94 -34.39 -18.65
CA GLY A 458 -33.49 -34.52 -18.75
C GLY A 458 -32.83 -33.75 -19.90
N GLU A 459 -31.62 -33.28 -19.61
CA GLU A 459 -30.71 -32.56 -20.47
C GLU A 459 -30.41 -33.29 -21.78
N ARG A 460 -30.11 -32.49 -22.80
CA ARG A 460 -29.63 -32.93 -24.10
C ARG A 460 -28.27 -32.28 -24.40
N TYR A 461 -27.20 -32.91 -23.92
CA TYR A 461 -25.80 -32.62 -24.28
C TYR A 461 -25.61 -32.28 -25.77
N ASN A 462 -25.57 -31.00 -26.07
CA ASN A 462 -25.50 -30.45 -27.42
C ASN A 462 -24.42 -29.36 -27.58
N GLY A 463 -23.62 -29.13 -26.54
CA GLY A 463 -22.52 -28.18 -26.47
C GLY A 463 -22.96 -26.75 -26.13
N PHE A 464 -24.15 -26.57 -25.54
CA PHE A 464 -24.67 -25.27 -25.16
C PHE A 464 -25.39 -25.41 -23.82
N GLN A 465 -24.82 -24.78 -22.77
CA GLN A 465 -25.36 -24.80 -21.40
C GLN A 465 -25.67 -26.22 -20.89
N ASP A 466 -24.83 -27.20 -21.26
CA ASP A 466 -25.02 -28.61 -20.98
C ASP A 466 -24.92 -28.96 -19.46
N GLU A 467 -24.57 -27.99 -18.62
CA GLU A 467 -24.41 -28.12 -17.17
C GLU A 467 -25.64 -27.65 -16.35
N ASP A 468 -26.68 -27.07 -16.98
CA ASP A 468 -27.83 -26.49 -16.25
C ASP A 468 -29.02 -27.45 -16.04
N GLY A 469 -28.99 -28.63 -16.66
CA GLY A 469 -30.04 -29.67 -16.55
C GLY A 469 -31.28 -29.44 -17.42
N CYS A 470 -31.34 -28.36 -18.19
CA CYS A 470 -32.50 -28.00 -19.01
C CYS A 470 -32.27 -28.20 -20.51
N PRO A 471 -33.00 -29.11 -21.20
CA PRO A 471 -32.69 -29.53 -22.56
C PRO A 471 -32.65 -28.35 -23.53
N ASP A 472 -31.43 -28.03 -23.93
CA ASP A 472 -31.20 -26.86 -24.73
C ASP A 472 -31.51 -27.07 -26.20
N THR A 473 -31.96 -25.99 -26.83
CA THR A 473 -32.08 -25.95 -28.28
C THR A 473 -31.09 -24.96 -28.81
N VAL A 474 -29.99 -25.45 -29.40
CA VAL A 474 -29.15 -24.62 -30.28
C VAL A 474 -30.08 -23.98 -31.32
N PRO A 475 -30.31 -22.66 -31.30
CA PRO A 475 -31.00 -22.01 -32.38
C PRO A 475 -30.10 -22.21 -33.58
N TYR A 476 -30.60 -22.93 -34.59
CA TYR A 476 -29.92 -23.01 -35.87
C TYR A 476 -29.78 -21.58 -36.39
N VAL A 477 -28.60 -20.98 -36.22
CA VAL A 477 -28.30 -19.66 -36.74
C VAL A 477 -28.38 -19.75 -38.25
N SER A 478 -29.51 -19.30 -38.78
CA SER A 478 -29.66 -18.96 -40.18
C SER A 478 -28.66 -17.85 -40.46
N THR A 479 -27.54 -18.20 -41.09
CA THR A 479 -26.60 -17.23 -41.68
C THR A 479 -27.16 -16.62 -42.97
N GLY A 480 -28.48 -16.68 -43.16
CA GLY A 480 -29.20 -15.97 -44.21
C GLY A 480 -29.24 -14.48 -43.92
N ASP A 481 -29.28 -13.70 -44.99
CA ASP A 481 -29.65 -12.29 -45.03
C ASP A 481 -30.80 -12.26 -46.04
N ALA A 482 -32.02 -12.40 -45.53
CA ALA A 482 -33.17 -12.80 -46.33
C ALA A 482 -33.74 -11.65 -47.19
N ASP A 483 -33.39 -10.40 -46.91
CA ASP A 483 -33.74 -9.23 -47.72
C ASP A 483 -32.53 -8.54 -48.40
N PHE A 484 -31.33 -9.08 -48.16
CA PHE A 484 -30.07 -8.76 -48.81
C PHE A 484 -29.61 -7.31 -48.57
N ASP A 485 -29.85 -6.79 -47.37
CA ASP A 485 -29.38 -5.47 -46.98
C ASP A 485 -27.95 -5.45 -46.44
N GLY A 486 -27.41 -6.58 -46.00
CA GLY A 486 -26.06 -6.73 -45.46
C GLY A 486 -26.01 -7.05 -43.96
N VAL A 487 -27.13 -6.97 -43.26
CA VAL A 487 -27.30 -7.43 -41.88
C VAL A 487 -27.79 -8.88 -41.92
N LYS A 488 -27.26 -9.75 -41.06
CA LYS A 488 -27.65 -11.17 -41.05
C LYS A 488 -28.94 -11.36 -40.26
N ASP A 489 -29.82 -12.26 -40.70
CA ASP A 489 -31.15 -12.53 -40.11
C ASP A 489 -31.12 -12.74 -38.58
N ASN A 490 -30.01 -13.22 -38.03
CA ASN A 490 -29.84 -13.50 -36.60
C ASN A 490 -29.52 -12.25 -35.75
N VAL A 491 -29.10 -11.15 -36.38
CA VAL A 491 -28.83 -9.85 -35.74
C VAL A 491 -29.67 -8.71 -36.34
N ASP A 492 -30.49 -9.02 -37.35
CA ASP A 492 -31.42 -8.12 -38.02
C ASP A 492 -32.78 -8.08 -37.28
N GLN A 493 -33.22 -6.90 -36.87
CA GLN A 493 -34.51 -6.69 -36.21
C GLN A 493 -35.70 -6.76 -37.18
N CYS A 494 -35.45 -6.60 -38.48
CA CYS A 494 -36.41 -6.73 -39.56
C CYS A 494 -35.93 -7.68 -40.69
N PRO A 495 -35.73 -9.00 -40.44
CA PRO A 495 -35.11 -9.98 -41.35
C PRO A 495 -35.76 -10.23 -42.72
N GLN A 496 -36.79 -9.47 -43.09
CA GLN A 496 -37.55 -9.64 -44.33
C GLN A 496 -37.80 -8.31 -45.04
N SER A 497 -37.31 -7.20 -44.48
CA SER A 497 -37.53 -5.86 -44.96
C SER A 497 -36.19 -5.12 -45.05
N ARG A 498 -35.62 -5.10 -46.25
CA ARG A 498 -34.32 -4.49 -46.53
C ARG A 498 -34.14 -3.10 -45.90
N GLU A 499 -33.09 -2.93 -45.10
CA GLU A 499 -32.61 -1.67 -44.54
C GLU A 499 -32.50 -0.55 -45.58
N THR A 500 -32.80 0.66 -45.13
CA THR A 500 -32.66 1.92 -45.85
C THR A 500 -31.55 2.77 -45.24
N TYR A 501 -30.28 2.44 -45.54
CA TYR A 501 -29.08 3.20 -45.13
C TYR A 501 -29.25 4.73 -45.30
N ASN A 502 -29.59 5.39 -44.20
CA ASN A 502 -29.91 6.82 -44.17
C ASN A 502 -29.26 7.55 -42.99
N LYS A 503 -28.29 6.89 -42.32
CA LYS A 503 -27.55 7.33 -41.13
C LYS A 503 -28.38 7.40 -39.84
N PHE A 504 -29.55 6.77 -39.81
CA PHE A 504 -30.38 6.68 -38.62
C PHE A 504 -30.67 5.21 -38.38
N GLN A 505 -30.13 4.69 -37.28
CA GLN A 505 -30.24 3.29 -36.83
C GLN A 505 -29.86 2.21 -37.86
N ASP A 506 -29.06 2.55 -38.88
CA ASP A 506 -28.56 1.68 -39.97
C ASP A 506 -27.89 0.34 -39.56
N LEU A 507 -27.73 0.04 -38.26
CA LEU A 507 -27.18 -1.21 -37.75
C LEU A 507 -28.24 -2.21 -37.27
N ASP A 508 -29.51 -1.80 -37.17
CA ASP A 508 -30.58 -2.67 -36.66
C ASP A 508 -31.26 -3.52 -37.74
N GLY A 509 -30.99 -3.26 -39.03
CA GLY A 509 -31.54 -3.99 -40.18
C GLY A 509 -33.00 -3.63 -40.50
N CYS A 510 -33.58 -2.66 -39.81
CA CYS A 510 -34.95 -2.20 -40.01
C CYS A 510 -35.06 -0.97 -40.92
N PRO A 511 -35.89 -1.01 -41.98
CA PRO A 511 -36.03 0.10 -42.90
C PRO A 511 -36.68 1.29 -42.21
N ASP A 512 -35.81 2.19 -41.79
CA ASP A 512 -36.23 3.40 -41.13
C ASP A 512 -36.77 4.38 -42.16
N SER A 513 -38.05 4.69 -41.97
CA SER A 513 -38.69 5.79 -42.67
C SER A 513 -39.04 6.83 -41.63
N LEU A 514 -38.37 7.98 -41.70
CA LEU A 514 -38.76 9.20 -41.00
C LEU A 514 -40.13 9.65 -41.53
N ALA A 515 -41.17 9.01 -41.03
CA ALA A 515 -42.55 9.34 -41.26
C ALA A 515 -42.90 10.60 -40.46
N ASP A 516 -42.36 11.75 -40.89
CA ASP A 516 -42.99 13.07 -40.73
C ASP A 516 -42.15 14.23 -41.29
N GLY A 517 -41.47 14.08 -42.44
CA GLY A 517 -41.04 15.24 -43.25
C GLY A 517 -40.24 16.33 -42.51
N LEU A 518 -39.52 15.98 -41.46
CA LEU A 518 -38.62 16.83 -40.70
C LEU A 518 -37.20 16.49 -41.14
N SER A 519 -36.77 17.26 -42.14
CA SER A 519 -35.40 17.63 -42.54
C SER A 519 -34.25 16.65 -42.31
N THR A 520 -33.80 16.02 -43.41
CA THR A 520 -32.38 15.67 -43.67
C THR A 520 -31.59 16.92 -44.08
N TYR A 521 -31.95 18.09 -43.56
CA TYR A 521 -31.24 19.32 -43.83
C TYR A 521 -30.13 19.41 -42.80
N ASP A 522 -28.94 19.67 -43.31
CA ASP A 522 -27.71 19.98 -42.58
C ASP A 522 -27.43 21.42 -43.03
N SER A 523 -27.91 22.36 -42.22
CA SER A 523 -28.11 23.77 -42.59
C SER A 523 -26.80 24.55 -42.65
N ASP A 524 -25.74 24.06 -42.03
CA ASP A 524 -24.37 24.60 -42.06
C ASP A 524 -23.35 23.69 -42.77
N GLY A 525 -23.68 22.42 -43.01
CA GLY A 525 -22.97 21.52 -43.92
C GLY A 525 -21.79 20.81 -43.28
N ASP A 526 -21.80 20.59 -41.96
CA ASP A 526 -20.70 19.96 -41.22
C ASP A 526 -20.79 18.42 -41.17
N GLY A 527 -21.90 17.85 -41.65
CA GLY A 527 -22.13 16.41 -41.71
C GLY A 527 -23.06 15.86 -40.64
N ILE A 528 -23.51 16.69 -39.69
CA ILE A 528 -24.54 16.38 -38.68
C ILE A 528 -25.86 17.02 -39.15
N VAL A 529 -26.99 16.33 -38.96
CA VAL A 529 -28.29 16.80 -39.46
C VAL A 529 -28.96 17.71 -38.42
N ASP A 530 -29.68 18.75 -38.84
CA ASP A 530 -30.25 19.82 -37.99
C ASP A 530 -31.06 19.32 -36.76
N ASN A 531 -31.56 18.09 -36.79
CA ASN A 531 -32.34 17.48 -35.71
C ASN A 531 -31.48 16.73 -34.67
N LEU A 532 -30.22 16.42 -35.01
CA LEU A 532 -29.20 15.83 -34.14
C LEU A 532 -28.10 16.84 -33.79
N ASP A 533 -28.02 17.93 -34.54
CA ASP A 533 -27.10 19.04 -34.35
C ASP A 533 -27.62 20.01 -33.27
N LEU A 534 -26.82 20.24 -32.21
CA LEU A 534 -27.13 21.21 -31.15
C LEU A 534 -26.98 22.66 -31.62
N CYS A 535 -26.19 22.88 -32.68
CA CYS A 535 -25.97 24.17 -33.33
C CYS A 535 -26.25 24.15 -34.85
N PRO A 536 -27.51 23.91 -35.31
CA PRO A 536 -27.90 23.72 -36.74
C PRO A 536 -27.64 24.86 -37.74
N THR A 537 -26.87 25.87 -37.39
CA THR A 537 -26.53 27.00 -38.26
C THR A 537 -25.06 27.39 -38.18
N GLN A 538 -24.27 26.66 -37.41
CA GLN A 538 -22.84 26.87 -37.24
C GLN A 538 -22.11 25.55 -37.43
N PRO A 539 -21.24 25.44 -38.45
CA PRO A 539 -20.59 24.18 -38.75
C PRO A 539 -19.58 23.82 -37.65
N GLU A 540 -19.63 22.56 -37.23
CA GLU A 540 -18.70 21.90 -36.33
C GLU A 540 -17.23 22.12 -36.72
N THR A 541 -16.38 22.25 -35.70
CA THR A 541 -14.93 22.33 -35.79
C THR A 541 -14.29 21.06 -35.24
N TYR A 542 -14.19 20.02 -36.07
CA TYR A 542 -13.49 18.76 -35.76
C TYR A 542 -12.07 19.00 -35.22
N ASN A 543 -11.91 18.94 -33.90
CA ASN A 543 -10.66 19.25 -33.21
C ASN A 543 -10.31 18.21 -32.13
N GLY A 544 -11.10 17.14 -31.99
CA GLY A 544 -10.91 16.06 -31.03
C GLY A 544 -11.63 16.26 -29.69
N PHE A 545 -12.44 17.33 -29.56
CA PHE A 545 -13.24 17.61 -28.38
C PHE A 545 -14.70 17.76 -28.81
N GLN A 546 -15.59 16.96 -28.23
CA GLN A 546 -17.05 16.98 -28.45
C GLN A 546 -17.56 17.02 -29.92
N ASP A 547 -16.72 16.60 -30.88
CA ASP A 547 -16.94 16.54 -32.34
C ASP A 547 -18.23 15.83 -32.85
N THR A 548 -19.11 15.33 -31.97
CA THR A 548 -20.37 14.65 -32.32
C THR A 548 -21.63 15.46 -32.01
N ASP A 549 -21.53 16.60 -31.32
CA ASP A 549 -22.69 17.39 -30.89
C ASP A 549 -23.15 18.45 -31.92
N GLY A 550 -22.31 18.78 -32.90
CA GLY A 550 -22.62 19.72 -33.99
C GLY A 550 -22.37 21.19 -33.66
N CYS A 551 -21.79 21.49 -32.49
CA CYS A 551 -21.46 22.83 -32.07
C CYS A 551 -19.98 23.15 -32.24
N PRO A 552 -19.61 24.27 -32.90
CA PRO A 552 -18.20 24.63 -33.07
C PRO A 552 -17.50 24.85 -31.73
N ASP A 553 -16.71 23.86 -31.33
CA ASP A 553 -15.91 23.94 -30.12
C ASP A 553 -14.70 24.85 -30.35
N SER A 554 -14.77 26.05 -29.77
CA SER A 554 -13.64 26.96 -29.76
C SER A 554 -12.71 26.61 -28.60
N SER A 555 -11.70 25.79 -28.88
CA SER A 555 -10.48 25.58 -28.07
C SER A 555 -10.64 25.71 -26.55
N VAL A 556 -10.73 24.57 -25.86
CA VAL A 556 -10.40 24.32 -24.44
C VAL A 556 -10.61 25.55 -23.54
N SER A 557 -11.80 25.67 -22.93
CA SER A 557 -11.98 26.54 -21.78
C SER A 557 -11.13 25.99 -20.63
N THR A 558 -10.04 26.68 -20.31
CA THR A 558 -9.25 26.46 -19.09
C THR A 558 -9.85 27.22 -17.90
N LEU A 559 -11.18 27.35 -17.89
CA LEU A 559 -11.88 28.04 -16.82
C LEU A 559 -12.23 26.98 -15.78
N ASP A 560 -11.65 27.15 -14.62
CA ASP A 560 -11.79 26.35 -13.41
C ASP A 560 -12.09 27.41 -12.33
N SER A 561 -13.36 27.50 -11.95
CA SER A 561 -13.95 28.62 -11.22
C SER A 561 -13.78 28.53 -9.70
N ASP A 562 -13.58 27.32 -9.18
CA ASP A 562 -13.30 27.00 -7.77
C ASP A 562 -11.88 26.49 -7.51
N LEU A 563 -11.09 26.26 -8.56
CA LEU A 563 -9.65 25.99 -8.55
C LEU A 563 -9.28 24.65 -7.92
N ASP A 564 -10.13 23.63 -8.07
CA ASP A 564 -9.85 22.28 -7.60
C ASP A 564 -9.03 21.44 -8.61
N GLY A 565 -8.86 21.92 -9.84
CA GLY A 565 -8.12 21.25 -10.89
C GLY A 565 -8.99 20.57 -11.96
N ILE A 566 -10.31 20.56 -11.77
CA ILE A 566 -11.30 20.12 -12.76
C ILE A 566 -11.88 21.39 -13.42
N ILE A 567 -11.97 21.39 -14.75
CA ILE A 567 -12.45 22.57 -15.48
C ILE A 567 -13.98 22.63 -15.44
N ASP A 568 -14.58 23.82 -15.37
CA ASP A 568 -16.03 24.09 -15.23
C ASP A 568 -16.94 23.27 -16.19
N ILE A 569 -16.40 22.82 -17.32
CA ILE A 569 -17.13 22.06 -18.35
C ILE A 569 -17.17 20.54 -18.07
N SER A 570 -16.23 20.06 -17.27
CA SER A 570 -16.08 18.68 -16.81
C SER A 570 -16.45 18.52 -15.34
N ASP A 571 -16.70 19.63 -14.66
CA ASP A 571 -17.05 19.74 -13.26
C ASP A 571 -18.58 19.78 -13.08
N ALA A 572 -19.12 18.88 -12.26
CA ALA A 572 -20.55 18.81 -11.93
C ALA A 572 -20.98 19.88 -10.90
N CYS A 573 -20.04 20.42 -10.13
CA CYS A 573 -20.22 21.52 -9.17
C CYS A 573 -19.24 22.69 -9.41
N PRO A 574 -19.31 23.44 -10.54
CA PRO A 574 -18.31 24.46 -10.98
C PRO A 574 -18.05 25.69 -10.11
N LEU A 575 -18.51 25.70 -8.87
CA LEU A 575 -18.33 26.79 -7.91
C LEU A 575 -17.99 26.26 -6.51
N GLU A 576 -17.90 24.95 -6.32
CA GLU A 576 -17.61 24.29 -5.06
C GLU A 576 -16.47 23.29 -5.28
N PRO A 577 -15.28 23.54 -4.69
CA PRO A 577 -14.11 22.73 -4.98
C PRO A 577 -14.27 21.29 -4.48
N GLU A 578 -13.83 20.34 -5.30
CA GLU A 578 -13.72 18.92 -5.00
C GLU A 578 -12.96 18.64 -3.70
N THR A 579 -13.36 17.58 -3.01
CA THR A 579 -12.69 17.03 -1.83
C THR A 579 -12.09 15.67 -2.17
N TYR A 580 -10.82 15.66 -2.58
CA TYR A 580 -10.04 14.45 -2.85
C TYR A 580 -10.01 13.50 -1.64
N ASN A 581 -10.84 12.47 -1.64
CA ASN A 581 -11.01 11.53 -0.55
C ASN A 581 -11.12 10.06 -1.02
N TYR A 582 -10.69 9.77 -2.25
CA TYR A 582 -10.78 8.47 -2.92
C TYR A 582 -12.20 8.00 -3.23
N TYR A 583 -13.18 8.90 -3.19
CA TYR A 583 -14.56 8.61 -3.52
C TYR A 583 -15.10 9.65 -4.50
N GLN A 584 -15.23 9.22 -5.76
CA GLN A 584 -15.70 10.01 -6.91
C GLN A 584 -14.95 11.32 -7.19
N ASP A 585 -13.65 11.38 -6.85
CA ASP A 585 -12.75 12.54 -7.01
C ASP A 585 -12.59 13.12 -8.45
N GLU A 586 -13.34 12.62 -9.43
CA GLU A 586 -13.27 13.02 -10.84
C GLU A 586 -14.50 13.83 -11.29
N ASP A 587 -15.53 13.96 -10.44
CA ASP A 587 -16.79 14.62 -10.81
C ASP A 587 -16.86 16.12 -10.46
N GLY A 588 -15.92 16.64 -9.67
CA GLY A 588 -15.80 18.05 -9.33
C GLY A 588 -16.74 18.50 -8.23
N CYS A 589 -17.37 17.57 -7.50
CA CYS A 589 -18.30 17.86 -6.44
C CYS A 589 -17.78 17.36 -5.09
N PRO A 590 -17.74 18.20 -4.03
CA PRO A 590 -17.24 17.80 -2.73
C PRO A 590 -18.06 16.65 -2.14
N ASP A 591 -17.46 15.46 -2.17
CA ASP A 591 -18.05 14.28 -1.60
C ASP A 591 -17.64 14.09 -0.13
N SER A 592 -18.51 13.43 0.62
CA SER A 592 -18.24 13.06 2.00
C SER A 592 -18.56 11.59 2.20
N ILE A 593 -17.53 10.80 2.52
CA ILE A 593 -17.71 9.44 3.00
C ILE A 593 -18.42 9.57 4.34
N GLY A 594 -19.72 9.29 4.33
CA GLY A 594 -20.56 9.37 5.52
C GLY A 594 -19.97 8.51 6.62
N THR A 595 -19.37 9.15 7.62
CA THR A 595 -18.84 8.49 8.81
C THR A 595 -19.98 7.69 9.41
N VAL A 596 -19.87 6.36 9.31
CA VAL A 596 -20.77 5.45 10.00
C VAL A 596 -20.48 5.66 11.47
N THR A 597 -21.29 6.48 12.12
CA THR A 597 -21.31 6.61 13.57
C THR A 597 -21.79 5.26 14.11
N SER A 598 -20.83 4.36 14.35
CA SER A 598 -21.04 3.12 15.06
C SER A 598 -21.54 3.47 16.46
N SER A 599 -22.85 3.42 16.64
CA SER A 599 -23.49 3.48 17.96
C SER A 599 -23.32 2.16 18.71
N TYR A 600 -22.10 1.63 18.74
CA TYR A 600 -21.71 0.53 19.60
C TYR A 600 -21.09 1.13 20.85
N SER A 601 -21.87 1.15 21.94
CA SER A 601 -21.31 1.35 23.27
C SER A 601 -20.87 -0.03 23.75
N PHE A 602 -19.57 -0.21 23.94
CA PHE A 602 -19.03 -1.41 24.54
C PHE A 602 -19.51 -1.52 26.01
N PRO A 603 -19.67 -2.74 26.55
CA PRO A 603 -20.00 -2.94 27.95
C PRO A 603 -18.95 -2.28 28.86
N ASP A 604 -19.41 -1.60 29.90
CA ASP A 604 -18.64 -0.98 30.98
C ASP A 604 -19.39 -1.37 32.26
N ALA A 605 -18.88 -2.41 32.93
CA ALA A 605 -19.58 -3.17 33.95
C ALA A 605 -19.67 -2.42 35.29
N ASP A 606 -18.71 -1.56 35.60
CA ASP A 606 -18.70 -0.75 36.82
C ASP A 606 -19.02 0.74 36.61
N GLY A 607 -19.03 1.19 35.35
CA GLY A 607 -19.51 2.49 34.91
C GLY A 607 -18.52 3.63 35.10
N ASP A 608 -17.22 3.34 35.09
CA ASP A 608 -16.14 4.32 35.26
C ASP A 608 -15.74 5.05 33.97
N GLY A 609 -16.18 4.57 32.80
CA GLY A 609 -15.91 5.16 31.50
C GLY A 609 -14.78 4.51 30.70
N ILE A 610 -14.17 3.45 31.25
CA ILE A 610 -13.26 2.53 30.55
C ILE A 610 -14.09 1.29 30.19
N ASP A 611 -13.95 0.79 28.97
CA ASP A 611 -14.75 -0.37 28.56
C ASP A 611 -14.16 -1.68 29.07
N ASP A 612 -15.00 -2.71 29.24
CA ASP A 612 -14.65 -4.02 29.80
C ASP A 612 -13.45 -4.71 29.12
N ARG A 613 -13.03 -4.27 27.92
CA ARG A 613 -11.87 -4.85 27.21
C ARG A 613 -10.56 -4.20 27.61
N TRP A 614 -10.62 -2.95 28.06
CA TRP A 614 -9.48 -2.18 28.55
C TRP A 614 -9.48 -2.01 30.08
N ASP A 615 -10.54 -2.49 30.74
CA ASP A 615 -10.70 -2.53 32.18
C ASP A 615 -10.15 -3.84 32.79
N SER A 616 -9.03 -3.70 33.51
CA SER A 616 -8.34 -4.75 34.26
C SER A 616 -9.09 -5.16 35.55
N CYS A 617 -10.06 -4.35 35.99
CA CYS A 617 -10.86 -4.51 37.19
C CYS A 617 -12.37 -4.33 36.94
N LEU A 618 -12.96 -5.13 36.04
CA LEU A 618 -14.39 -5.22 35.64
C LEU A 618 -15.52 -4.96 36.66
N ASP A 619 -15.28 -4.98 37.97
CA ASP A 619 -16.28 -4.75 39.03
C ASP A 619 -15.93 -3.54 39.95
N GLU A 620 -14.80 -2.87 39.75
CA GLU A 620 -14.25 -1.85 40.64
C GLU A 620 -13.90 -0.55 39.91
N GLN A 621 -14.82 0.42 40.00
CA GLN A 621 -14.68 1.71 39.33
C GLN A 621 -13.39 2.48 39.62
N GLU A 622 -12.76 2.94 38.54
CA GLU A 622 -11.54 3.74 38.59
C GLU A 622 -11.75 5.13 39.24
N ASN A 623 -10.69 5.63 39.88
CA ASN A 623 -10.68 6.82 40.71
C ASN A 623 -10.00 8.05 40.07
N PHE A 624 -9.46 7.94 38.84
CA PHE A 624 -8.94 9.02 37.99
C PHE A 624 -8.03 9.99 38.75
N ASN A 625 -6.89 9.50 39.23
CA ASN A 625 -5.96 10.28 40.07
C ASN A 625 -4.66 10.70 39.37
N GLY A 626 -4.53 10.41 38.08
CA GLY A 626 -3.37 10.69 37.24
C GLY A 626 -2.30 9.60 37.29
N TYR A 627 -2.62 8.41 37.79
CA TYR A 627 -1.69 7.28 37.89
C TYR A 627 -2.42 6.01 37.46
N LEU A 628 -2.06 5.51 36.26
CA LEU A 628 -2.62 4.31 35.65
C LEU A 628 -4.14 4.34 35.40
N ASP A 629 -4.73 5.54 35.35
CA ASP A 629 -6.13 5.84 35.01
C ASP A 629 -6.68 5.25 33.68
N TRP A 630 -5.92 4.43 32.95
CA TRP A 630 -6.33 3.78 31.69
C TRP A 630 -6.65 2.30 31.86
N ASP A 631 -6.35 1.70 33.02
CA ASP A 631 -6.46 0.26 33.23
C ASP A 631 -7.76 -0.16 33.94
N GLY A 632 -8.68 0.78 34.23
CA GLY A 632 -9.97 0.49 34.88
C GLY A 632 -9.87 0.07 36.35
N CYS A 633 -8.69 0.07 36.96
CA CYS A 633 -8.49 -0.38 38.33
C CYS A 633 -8.24 0.79 39.29
N PRO A 634 -8.89 0.82 40.49
CA PRO A 634 -8.64 1.82 41.51
C PRO A 634 -7.20 1.80 42.00
N ASP A 635 -6.39 2.66 41.42
CA ASP A 635 -5.00 2.78 41.78
C ASP A 635 -4.82 3.69 42.99
N GLU A 636 -3.98 3.26 43.92
CA GLU A 636 -3.47 4.13 44.96
C GLU A 636 -2.08 4.59 44.52
N LEU A 637 -1.86 5.91 44.40
CA LEU A 637 -0.51 6.49 44.32
C LEU A 637 0.38 5.83 45.37
N ALA A 638 1.27 4.94 44.93
CA ALA A 638 2.21 4.30 45.80
C ALA A 638 2.99 5.42 46.50
N ALA A 639 2.85 5.49 47.84
CA ALA A 639 3.67 6.38 48.64
C ALA A 639 5.13 6.19 48.21
N ALA A 640 5.74 7.27 47.72
CA ALA A 640 7.08 7.31 47.12
C ALA A 640 7.98 6.20 47.64
N SER A 641 8.39 5.31 46.73
CA SER A 641 9.25 4.15 47.00
C SER A 641 10.45 4.57 47.86
N THR A 642 10.47 4.12 49.12
CA THR A 642 11.49 4.49 50.12
C THR A 642 12.81 3.73 49.95
N THR A 643 13.25 3.46 48.73
CA THR A 643 14.58 2.88 48.49
C THR A 643 15.30 3.64 47.39
N PRO A 644 16.09 4.68 47.74
CA PRO A 644 16.93 5.38 46.78
C PRO A 644 18.12 4.50 46.45
N THR A 645 18.30 4.18 45.16
CA THR A 645 19.56 3.64 44.62
C THR A 645 20.61 4.72 44.40
N ARG A 646 20.26 6.00 44.63
CA ARG A 646 21.14 7.16 44.59
C ARG A 646 20.93 8.02 45.84
N PHE A 647 22.00 8.22 46.60
CA PHE A 647 22.00 9.05 47.80
C PHE A 647 22.33 10.48 47.36
N ASP A 648 21.44 11.40 47.70
CA ASP A 648 21.58 12.85 47.61
C ASP A 648 21.38 13.34 49.05
N SER A 649 22.49 13.60 49.73
CA SER A 649 22.54 13.78 51.19
C SER A 649 22.10 15.18 51.64
N ASP A 650 22.09 16.17 50.76
CA ASP A 650 21.64 17.55 51.03
C ASP A 650 20.46 18.02 50.19
N GLY A 651 20.07 17.26 49.18
CA GLY A 651 18.80 17.37 48.47
C GLY A 651 18.78 18.46 47.42
N ASP A 652 19.92 18.78 46.81
CA ASP A 652 20.07 19.85 45.83
C ASP A 652 19.94 19.42 44.37
N GLY A 653 19.83 18.10 44.12
CA GLY A 653 19.71 17.51 42.79
C GLY A 653 21.01 16.88 42.26
N PHE A 654 22.14 17.05 42.94
CA PHE A 654 23.39 16.35 42.65
C PHE A 654 23.55 15.12 43.55
N TYR A 655 23.83 13.96 42.97
CA TYR A 655 24.05 12.74 43.76
C TYR A 655 25.41 12.77 44.44
N ASP A 656 25.54 12.25 45.67
CA ASP A 656 26.77 12.21 46.49
C ASP A 656 28.02 11.69 45.74
N SER A 657 27.84 10.93 44.65
CA SER A 657 28.92 10.38 43.82
C SER A 657 29.50 11.35 42.79
N ILE A 658 28.73 12.37 42.41
CA ILE A 658 29.10 13.41 41.42
C ILE A 658 29.11 14.81 42.03
N ASP A 659 28.51 14.98 43.20
CA ASP A 659 28.52 16.19 43.99
C ASP A 659 29.89 16.43 44.66
N SER A 660 30.47 17.61 44.42
CA SER A 660 31.72 18.06 45.03
C SER A 660 31.57 18.43 46.52
N CYS A 661 30.35 18.72 46.96
CA CYS A 661 29.96 19.06 48.33
C CYS A 661 28.74 18.24 48.85
N PRO A 662 28.84 16.89 49.02
CA PRO A 662 27.75 15.94 49.37
C PRO A 662 26.94 16.15 50.66
N THR A 663 26.96 17.33 51.26
CA THR A 663 26.32 17.65 52.54
C THR A 663 25.93 19.12 52.65
N ASN A 664 26.32 19.97 51.69
CA ASN A 664 25.87 21.34 51.62
C ASN A 664 25.24 21.57 50.26
N PRO A 665 23.96 21.94 50.21
CA PRO A 665 23.23 22.04 48.96
C PRO A 665 23.72 23.22 48.13
N GLU A 666 23.78 23.03 46.81
CA GLU A 666 24.05 24.01 45.78
C GLU A 666 23.18 25.26 45.94
N THR A 667 23.80 26.41 45.66
CA THR A 667 23.14 27.71 45.63
C THR A 667 23.06 28.22 44.20
N TRP A 668 21.99 27.82 43.52
CA TRP A 668 21.56 28.27 42.19
C TRP A 668 21.61 29.79 41.99
N ASN A 669 22.77 30.32 41.63
CA ASN A 669 23.02 31.76 41.50
C ASN A 669 23.75 32.13 40.20
N LYS A 670 23.78 31.20 39.24
CA LYS A 670 24.41 31.30 37.91
C LYS A 670 25.93 31.38 37.97
N TYR A 671 26.54 30.90 39.05
CA TYR A 671 27.98 30.90 39.22
C TYR A 671 28.43 29.54 39.74
N ASN A 672 28.96 28.74 38.80
CA ASN A 672 29.40 27.35 39.02
C ASN A 672 28.29 26.39 39.52
N ASP A 673 27.03 26.61 39.15
CA ASP A 673 25.88 25.78 39.53
C ASP A 673 25.92 24.31 39.04
N ASP A 674 27.05 23.85 38.46
CA ASP A 674 27.21 22.52 37.85
C ASP A 674 28.02 21.53 38.73
N ASP A 675 28.58 21.97 39.87
CA ASP A 675 29.49 21.14 40.69
C ASP A 675 28.91 20.63 42.02
N GLY A 676 27.67 21.04 42.35
CA GLY A 676 26.93 20.64 43.56
C GLY A 676 27.40 21.37 44.83
N CYS A 677 28.26 22.38 44.72
CA CYS A 677 28.78 23.11 45.86
C CYS A 677 28.15 24.50 46.00
N PRO A 678 27.76 24.92 47.22
CA PRO A 678 27.24 26.26 47.44
C PRO A 678 28.31 27.32 47.12
N ASP A 679 28.18 27.88 45.93
CA ASP A 679 29.05 28.93 45.45
C ASP A 679 28.41 30.30 45.62
N ILE A 680 29.24 31.32 45.84
CA ILE A 680 28.77 32.70 46.01
C ILE A 680 29.32 33.50 44.85
N ALA A 681 28.43 33.98 43.98
CA ALA A 681 28.79 34.91 42.92
C ALA A 681 29.65 36.06 43.48
N PRO A 682 30.80 36.40 42.87
CA PRO A 682 31.74 37.41 43.40
C PRO A 682 31.10 38.78 43.70
N GLU A 683 29.99 39.09 43.04
CA GLU A 683 29.21 40.31 43.23
C GLU A 683 28.24 40.27 44.44
N GLN A 684 27.88 39.09 44.96
CA GLN A 684 27.11 38.94 46.19
C GLN A 684 27.96 39.01 47.46
N GLN A 685 29.28 38.78 47.38
CA GLN A 685 30.20 39.00 48.51
C GLN A 685 30.34 40.50 48.90
N ARG A 686 29.93 41.43 48.03
CA ARG A 686 29.94 42.88 48.33
C ARG A 686 28.80 43.35 49.24
N PHE A 687 27.78 42.53 49.45
CA PHE A 687 26.60 42.89 50.26
C PHE A 687 26.55 42.20 51.62
N VAL A 688 27.69 41.66 52.08
CA VAL A 688 27.80 41.11 53.43
C VAL A 688 27.84 42.30 54.41
N HIS A 689 26.63 42.70 54.81
CA HIS A 689 26.31 43.56 55.94
C HIS A 689 26.97 44.95 55.94
N ASP A 690 26.39 45.89 55.20
CA ASP A 690 26.52 47.34 55.40
C ASP A 690 25.08 47.85 55.59
N ASP A 691 24.63 47.90 56.85
CA ASP A 691 23.21 48.11 57.18
C ASP A 691 22.77 49.59 57.07
N ASP A 692 23.70 50.54 57.05
CA ASP A 692 23.43 51.98 56.93
C ASP A 692 23.93 52.63 55.63
N LEU A 693 24.57 51.84 54.76
CA LEU A 693 24.94 52.15 53.38
C LEU A 693 25.99 53.27 53.26
N ASP A 694 26.95 53.31 54.17
CA ASP A 694 28.05 54.28 54.15
C ASP A 694 29.34 53.76 53.49
N ASP A 695 29.28 52.57 52.88
CA ASP A 695 30.38 51.85 52.22
C ASP A 695 31.43 51.26 53.19
N ILE A 696 31.16 51.19 54.50
CA ILE A 696 31.93 50.46 55.51
C ILE A 696 31.12 49.25 55.98
N ILE A 697 31.72 48.05 55.94
CA ILE A 697 31.00 46.83 56.33
C ILE A 697 30.86 46.73 57.86
N ASN A 698 29.72 46.26 58.35
CA ASN A 698 29.32 46.11 59.76
C ASN A 698 30.38 45.41 60.65
N ASP A 699 31.22 44.55 60.09
CA ASP A 699 32.30 43.85 60.82
C ASP A 699 33.54 44.73 61.09
N GLU A 700 33.74 45.79 60.30
CA GLU A 700 34.78 46.80 60.49
C GLU A 700 34.23 48.16 60.97
N ASP A 701 32.89 48.29 61.01
CA ASP A 701 32.14 49.45 61.47
C ASP A 701 31.82 49.38 62.99
N LEU A 702 32.19 50.42 63.74
CA LEU A 702 31.87 50.53 65.16
C LEU A 702 30.44 51.02 65.45
N CYS A 703 29.76 51.60 64.48
CA CYS A 703 28.38 52.07 64.54
C CYS A 703 27.50 51.57 63.37
N PRO A 704 27.23 50.24 63.24
CA PRO A 704 26.59 49.59 62.08
C PRO A 704 25.15 49.99 61.71
N LEU A 705 24.61 51.08 62.24
CA LEU A 705 23.24 51.55 62.00
C LEU A 705 23.18 53.09 61.84
N ASP A 706 24.30 53.78 62.01
CA ASP A 706 24.41 55.22 62.00
C ASP A 706 25.54 55.62 61.04
N PRO A 707 25.23 56.13 59.83
CA PRO A 707 26.20 56.28 58.76
C PRO A 707 27.26 57.36 59.08
N GLU A 708 28.51 57.08 58.72
CA GLU A 708 29.68 57.96 58.85
C GLU A 708 29.48 59.30 58.11
N ASP A 709 29.98 60.40 58.70
CA ASP A 709 29.76 61.75 58.16
C ASP A 709 30.90 62.30 57.29
N PHE A 710 31.99 61.53 57.15
CA PHE A 710 33.16 61.78 56.31
C PHE A 710 33.68 63.23 56.42
N ASP A 711 33.80 63.74 57.64
CA ASP A 711 34.18 65.12 57.90
C ASP A 711 35.71 65.37 57.94
N GLY A 712 36.50 64.29 57.87
CA GLY A 712 37.96 64.32 57.87
C GLY A 712 38.60 63.98 59.23
N ASP A 713 37.80 63.71 60.26
CA ASP A 713 38.24 63.18 61.55
C ASP A 713 37.68 61.77 61.74
N ARG A 714 38.58 60.79 61.90
CA ARG A 714 38.26 59.38 62.18
C ARG A 714 37.28 58.66 61.24
N ASP A 715 37.10 59.13 60.01
CA ASP A 715 36.33 58.53 58.88
C ASP A 715 36.62 57.05 58.50
N THR A 716 37.39 56.30 59.27
CA THR A 716 37.69 54.88 59.03
C THR A 716 37.06 53.98 60.10
N ASP A 717 36.39 54.56 61.09
CA ASP A 717 35.85 53.82 62.24
C ASP A 717 34.34 53.59 62.16
N GLY A 718 33.66 54.18 61.14
CA GLY A 718 32.27 53.91 60.78
C GLY A 718 31.26 54.61 61.68
N CYS A 719 31.70 55.60 62.45
CA CYS A 719 30.88 56.27 63.45
C CYS A 719 30.89 57.79 63.26
N PRO A 720 29.72 58.44 63.15
CA PRO A 720 29.66 59.89 63.02
C PRO A 720 30.26 60.60 64.25
N ASP A 721 31.21 61.49 63.97
CA ASP A 721 31.93 62.24 64.98
C ASP A 721 31.11 63.47 65.49
N ASN A 722 31.19 63.76 66.80
CA ASN A 722 30.44 64.87 67.45
C ASN A 722 31.31 66.09 67.78
#